data_AF-A0A420PAA8-F1
#
_entry.id   AF-A0A420PAA8-F1
#
_cell.length_a   1.000
_cell.length_b   1.000
_cell.length_c   1.000
_cell.angle_alpha   90.00
_cell.angle_beta   90.00
_cell.angle_gamma   90.00
#
_symmetry.space_group_name_H-M   'P 1'
#
loop_
_entity.id
_entity.type
_entity.pdbx_description
1 polymer ?
#
loop_
_entity_poly.entity_id
_entity_poly.type
_entity_poly.pdbx_seq_one_letter_code
_entity_poly.pdbx_strand_id
1 'polypeptide(L)'
;MAPITINGNKFDPDGPEVEPLGLIASDAVDSDYIIIQTESGGRLDTEQMTELTAKEVIIHEYVSDGTYLCGYKPRDLNAISNLPFIHHANIYLPLFVVQGSLKNAACNPTTRGLSRTTTASRALRLVDVVFHEGVEGDSSLMQQIATAAHVDVDSLQVSESKIRLSIQEARLENVAKIDAVRSIHAVPLRVLHNNIARGIMNADVVINAVAYKGDGEIVAVADTGFDRGDRIHPHLAFAGRVRKLYALGRTARTNDPDGHGTHVCGSVLGNHTSSAEGRIEAPASRAELVVQSLLDRHGGLGGVPANLEDLFKTPYDTDKARVHTNSWGAVWTGSQSPYDSSASEIDKFVWDHPDMIICFAAGNDGTDETPVDGVTDRGRIGAEASAKNCITVGATESLRPEIRWTPPPWNPTANAFTYGEFFGNEFPRDPIASDHMANNDEGMAAFSSFGPTLEGRIKPDVVAPGTSILSTRSRDITEVPTHYGISDDGAWMFETGTSMATPLVAGCCAVLRETQVKNGNPFPSAALIKALLINGAVDITGQYTGDESGDLPSISAGFGRVNLNNSVILPGMNPNAGSGEGPPLKQGEEWGITITVPEENRQDDGLEEGTTSAVHPHHPTLKVTMVYSDFPGAMLQNDLNLVVQKGTTTERHGNKGATSFPVGSTNGFDGVNNVEQIVWTNVPVGVINIKVKARSITRPAGGSQRFSYVWRIY
;
A
#
# COMPACT_ATOMS: atom_id res chain seq x y z
N MET A 1 -34.75 8.64 -3.84
CA MET A 1 -34.32 7.51 -2.98
C MET A 1 -33.00 7.89 -2.28
N ALA A 2 -32.10 6.96 -1.96
CA ALA A 2 -30.69 7.32 -1.77
C ALA A 2 -30.08 7.69 -3.15
N PRO A 3 -29.35 8.82 -3.31
CA PRO A 3 -28.78 9.21 -4.61
C PRO A 3 -27.71 8.24 -5.10
N ILE A 4 -27.94 7.71 -6.31
CA ILE A 4 -27.07 6.78 -7.02
C ILE A 4 -25.69 7.43 -7.21
N THR A 5 -24.65 6.80 -6.65
CA THR A 5 -23.28 7.32 -6.70
C THR A 5 -22.36 6.38 -7.49
N ILE A 6 -21.83 6.83 -8.64
CA ILE A 6 -20.96 6.01 -9.53
C ILE A 6 -19.83 6.88 -10.09
N ASN A 7 -18.58 6.38 -10.03
CA ASN A 7 -17.35 7.08 -10.46
C ASN A 7 -17.19 8.52 -9.89
N GLY A 8 -17.66 8.75 -8.65
CA GLY A 8 -17.65 10.06 -8.00
C GLY A 8 -18.74 11.03 -8.50
N ASN A 9 -19.61 10.60 -9.40
CA ASN A 9 -20.81 11.34 -9.80
C ASN A 9 -22.00 10.95 -8.92
N LYS A 10 -22.93 11.87 -8.69
CA LYS A 10 -24.19 11.61 -7.98
C LYS A 10 -25.39 11.94 -8.87
N PHE A 11 -26.42 11.12 -8.77
CA PHE A 11 -27.70 11.26 -9.49
C PHE A 11 -28.84 10.90 -8.54
N ASP A 12 -29.86 11.75 -8.46
CA ASP A 12 -31.08 11.47 -7.69
C ASP A 12 -32.23 11.23 -8.68
N PRO A 13 -32.76 9.99 -8.80
CA PRO A 13 -33.87 9.68 -9.70
C PRO A 13 -35.14 10.50 -9.43
N ASP A 14 -35.36 10.90 -8.17
CA ASP A 14 -36.52 11.72 -7.75
C ASP A 14 -36.27 13.25 -7.93
N GLY A 15 -35.10 13.62 -8.46
CA GLY A 15 -34.64 15.01 -8.50
C GLY A 15 -35.45 15.91 -9.46
N PRO A 16 -35.77 17.16 -9.08
CA PRO A 16 -36.56 18.08 -9.91
C PRO A 16 -35.85 18.53 -11.21
N GLU A 17 -34.58 18.17 -11.40
CA GLU A 17 -33.78 18.46 -12.59
C GLU A 17 -33.76 17.31 -13.61
N VAL A 18 -34.40 16.16 -13.32
CA VAL A 18 -34.34 14.93 -14.13
C VAL A 18 -35.15 15.03 -15.44
N GLU A 19 -36.42 15.44 -15.40
CA GLU A 19 -37.23 15.64 -16.61
C GLU A 19 -36.67 16.76 -17.52
N PRO A 20 -36.33 17.97 -17.02
CA PRO A 20 -35.89 19.08 -17.88
C PRO A 20 -34.59 18.82 -18.65
N LEU A 21 -33.76 17.88 -18.19
CA LEU A 21 -32.48 17.52 -18.83
C LEU A 21 -32.57 16.26 -19.70
N GLY A 22 -33.70 15.55 -19.66
CA GLY A 22 -33.95 14.32 -20.44
C GLY A 22 -33.10 13.14 -19.95
N LEU A 23 -33.09 12.89 -18.64
CA LEU A 23 -32.22 11.90 -17.99
C LEU A 23 -32.91 10.56 -17.68
N ILE A 24 -34.20 10.42 -17.99
CA ILE A 24 -34.92 9.14 -18.01
C ILE A 24 -35.04 8.70 -19.47
N ALA A 25 -34.57 7.50 -19.80
CA ALA A 25 -34.85 6.88 -21.09
C ALA A 25 -36.23 6.20 -21.09
N SER A 26 -36.95 6.26 -22.22
CA SER A 26 -38.23 5.57 -22.42
C SER A 26 -38.10 4.06 -22.59
N ASP A 27 -36.90 3.62 -22.98
CA ASP A 27 -36.54 2.28 -23.44
C ASP A 27 -35.00 2.17 -23.47
N ALA A 28 -34.48 0.98 -23.75
CA ALA A 28 -33.05 0.69 -23.90
C ALA A 28 -32.67 0.49 -25.37
N VAL A 29 -33.12 1.34 -26.30
CA VAL A 29 -32.75 1.21 -27.73
C VAL A 29 -31.29 1.57 -28.03
N ASP A 30 -30.71 2.49 -27.24
CA ASP A 30 -29.39 3.10 -27.46
C ASP A 30 -28.28 2.56 -26.53
N SER A 31 -28.55 1.54 -25.71
CA SER A 31 -27.56 0.94 -24.79
C SER A 31 -27.89 -0.52 -24.44
N ASP A 32 -26.90 -1.42 -24.50
CA ASP A 32 -26.98 -2.80 -23.98
C ASP A 32 -26.81 -2.82 -22.43
N TYR A 33 -26.65 -1.67 -21.76
CA TYR A 33 -26.38 -1.54 -20.32
C TYR A 33 -27.38 -0.64 -19.57
N ILE A 34 -27.80 -1.10 -18.40
CA ILE A 34 -28.78 -0.42 -17.54
C ILE A 34 -28.30 -0.33 -16.09
N ILE A 35 -28.85 0.63 -15.36
CA ILE A 35 -28.86 0.65 -13.90
C ILE A 35 -30.24 0.27 -13.38
N ILE A 36 -30.26 -0.53 -12.32
CA ILE A 36 -31.47 -0.83 -11.55
C ILE A 36 -31.22 -0.49 -10.08
N GLN A 37 -32.16 0.20 -9.42
CA GLN A 37 -32.11 0.46 -7.97
C GLN A 37 -33.30 -0.24 -7.30
N THR A 38 -33.04 -0.94 -6.18
CA THR A 38 -34.08 -1.63 -5.40
C THR A 38 -34.90 -0.67 -4.54
N GLU A 39 -36.21 -0.89 -4.43
CA GLU A 39 -37.14 -0.12 -3.57
C GLU A 39 -36.78 -0.18 -2.07
N SER A 40 -36.06 -1.23 -1.64
CA SER A 40 -35.60 -1.37 -0.25
C SER A 40 -34.28 -0.63 0.07
N GLY A 41 -33.56 -0.15 -0.95
CA GLY A 41 -32.15 0.28 -0.83
C GLY A 41 -31.17 -0.83 -0.39
N GLY A 42 -31.64 -2.08 -0.33
CA GLY A 42 -30.86 -3.24 0.11
C GLY A 42 -30.29 -4.06 -1.05
N ARG A 43 -29.70 -5.22 -0.74
CA ARG A 43 -29.31 -6.19 -1.77
C ARG A 43 -30.52 -7.01 -2.22
N LEU A 44 -30.58 -7.31 -3.52
CA LEU A 44 -31.51 -8.25 -4.12
C LEU A 44 -31.39 -9.64 -3.47
N ASP A 45 -32.53 -10.28 -3.20
CA ASP A 45 -32.58 -11.67 -2.71
C ASP A 45 -32.59 -12.71 -3.85
N THR A 46 -32.49 -14.01 -3.52
CA THR A 46 -32.41 -15.10 -4.49
C THR A 46 -33.63 -15.20 -5.42
N GLU A 47 -34.84 -14.85 -4.95
CA GLU A 47 -36.06 -14.89 -5.77
C GLU A 47 -36.08 -13.68 -6.72
N GLN A 48 -35.73 -12.49 -6.22
CA GLN A 48 -35.61 -11.26 -7.02
C GLN A 48 -34.53 -11.37 -8.11
N MET A 49 -33.36 -11.93 -7.77
CA MET A 49 -32.27 -12.22 -8.73
C MET A 49 -32.73 -13.21 -9.81
N THR A 50 -33.54 -14.21 -9.45
CA THR A 50 -34.10 -15.20 -10.38
C THR A 50 -35.14 -14.56 -11.30
N GLU A 51 -36.01 -13.69 -10.79
CA GLU A 51 -36.99 -12.97 -11.60
C GLU A 51 -36.33 -12.01 -12.59
N LEU A 52 -35.30 -11.25 -12.18
CA LEU A 52 -34.50 -10.41 -13.08
C LEU A 52 -33.78 -11.24 -14.15
N THR A 53 -33.21 -12.39 -13.79
CA THR A 53 -32.60 -13.32 -14.76
C THR A 53 -33.63 -13.83 -15.77
N ALA A 54 -34.86 -14.09 -15.34
CA ALA A 54 -35.99 -14.47 -16.21
C ALA A 54 -36.53 -13.32 -17.08
N LYS A 55 -36.05 -12.08 -16.89
CA LYS A 55 -36.24 -10.93 -17.80
C LYS A 55 -35.06 -10.72 -18.76
N GLU A 56 -34.04 -11.60 -18.76
CA GLU A 56 -32.78 -11.43 -19.50
C GLU A 56 -31.88 -10.30 -18.96
N VAL A 57 -32.02 -9.92 -17.68
CA VAL A 57 -31.09 -9.01 -17.00
C VAL A 57 -29.88 -9.78 -16.49
N ILE A 58 -28.67 -9.34 -16.86
CA ILE A 58 -27.39 -9.88 -16.39
C ILE A 58 -26.77 -8.88 -15.42
N ILE A 59 -26.65 -9.23 -14.14
CA ILE A 59 -26.06 -8.34 -13.12
C ILE A 59 -24.53 -8.46 -13.16
N HIS A 60 -23.85 -7.36 -13.44
CA HIS A 60 -22.38 -7.28 -13.45
C HIS A 60 -21.82 -6.81 -12.11
N GLU A 61 -22.41 -5.76 -11.52
CA GLU A 61 -21.82 -5.08 -10.35
C GLU A 61 -22.90 -4.50 -9.43
N TYR A 62 -22.62 -4.47 -8.12
CA TYR A 62 -23.36 -3.70 -7.13
C TYR A 62 -22.62 -2.38 -6.87
N VAL A 63 -23.18 -1.26 -7.31
CA VAL A 63 -22.44 0.01 -7.48
C VAL A 63 -22.63 1.01 -6.33
N SER A 64 -23.83 1.12 -5.75
CA SER A 64 -24.15 2.06 -4.65
C SER A 64 -25.57 1.79 -4.13
N ASP A 65 -25.77 1.64 -2.82
CA ASP A 65 -27.07 1.77 -2.11
C ASP A 65 -28.31 1.22 -2.86
N GLY A 66 -28.38 -0.10 -2.94
CA GLY A 66 -29.44 -0.83 -3.65
C GLY A 66 -29.35 -0.81 -5.17
N THR A 67 -28.33 -0.16 -5.74
CA THR A 67 -28.16 0.01 -7.19
C THR A 67 -27.16 -1.00 -7.76
N TYR A 68 -27.52 -1.58 -8.90
CA TYR A 68 -26.74 -2.51 -9.66
C TYR A 68 -26.54 -2.01 -11.09
N LEU A 69 -25.35 -2.27 -11.66
CA LEU A 69 -25.06 -2.14 -13.09
C LEU A 69 -25.29 -3.49 -13.77
N CYS A 70 -26.06 -3.51 -14.85
CA CYS A 70 -26.51 -4.72 -15.52
C CYS A 70 -26.42 -4.62 -17.04
N GLY A 71 -26.20 -5.74 -17.72
CA GLY A 71 -26.44 -5.88 -19.15
C GLY A 71 -27.90 -6.27 -19.40
N TYR A 72 -28.53 -5.68 -20.42
CA TYR A 72 -29.93 -5.90 -20.76
C TYR A 72 -30.17 -5.63 -22.26
N LYS A 73 -30.41 -6.70 -23.03
CA LYS A 73 -30.58 -6.65 -24.49
C LYS A 73 -32.02 -6.45 -24.98
N PRO A 74 -33.08 -6.86 -24.25
CA PRO A 74 -34.43 -6.42 -24.55
C PRO A 74 -34.56 -4.90 -24.38
N ARG A 75 -35.35 -4.25 -25.23
CA ARG A 75 -35.45 -2.78 -25.23
C ARG A 75 -36.48 -2.23 -24.26
N ASP A 76 -37.39 -3.05 -23.77
CA ASP A 76 -38.51 -2.59 -22.95
C ASP A 76 -38.13 -2.49 -21.47
N LEU A 77 -37.75 -1.29 -21.01
CA LEU A 77 -37.47 -1.03 -19.59
C LEU A 77 -38.71 -1.27 -18.70
N ASN A 78 -39.93 -1.21 -19.25
CA ASN A 78 -41.16 -1.48 -18.49
C ASN A 78 -41.25 -2.93 -17.99
N ALA A 79 -40.54 -3.87 -18.62
CA ALA A 79 -40.45 -5.25 -18.14
C ALA A 79 -39.67 -5.40 -16.82
N ILE A 80 -38.89 -4.36 -16.44
CA ILE A 80 -38.10 -4.27 -15.20
C ILE A 80 -38.71 -3.25 -14.23
N SER A 81 -39.04 -2.03 -14.69
CA SER A 81 -39.52 -0.95 -13.81
C SER A 81 -40.91 -1.21 -13.20
N ASN A 82 -41.68 -2.17 -13.72
CA ASN A 82 -42.93 -2.64 -13.10
C ASN A 82 -42.74 -3.79 -12.09
N LEU A 83 -41.50 -4.22 -11.81
CA LEU A 83 -41.22 -5.22 -10.77
C LEU A 83 -41.35 -4.57 -9.38
N PRO A 84 -42.09 -5.18 -8.43
CA PRO A 84 -42.49 -4.53 -7.17
C PRO A 84 -41.35 -4.29 -6.16
N PHE A 85 -40.12 -4.70 -6.51
CA PHE A 85 -38.91 -4.49 -5.72
C PHE A 85 -37.91 -3.54 -6.42
N ILE A 86 -38.24 -3.00 -7.60
CA ILE A 86 -37.42 -2.05 -8.35
C ILE A 86 -37.99 -0.64 -8.19
N HIS A 87 -37.16 0.27 -7.69
CA HIS A 87 -37.45 1.71 -7.56
C HIS A 87 -37.26 2.45 -8.89
N HIS A 88 -36.14 2.16 -9.55
CA HIS A 88 -35.70 2.86 -10.75
C HIS A 88 -35.00 1.87 -11.68
N ALA A 89 -35.29 1.95 -12.99
CA ALA A 89 -34.57 1.24 -14.04
C ALA A 89 -34.39 2.20 -15.23
N ASN A 90 -33.16 2.32 -15.72
CA ASN A 90 -32.77 3.32 -16.73
C ASN A 90 -31.48 2.87 -17.44
N ILE A 91 -31.16 3.42 -18.61
CA ILE A 91 -29.89 3.12 -19.29
C ILE A 91 -28.68 3.61 -18.47
N TYR A 92 -27.50 3.03 -18.69
CA TYR A 92 -26.28 3.52 -18.04
C TYR A 92 -25.84 4.86 -18.63
N LEU A 93 -26.27 5.96 -17.99
CA LEU A 93 -26.10 7.30 -18.52
C LEU A 93 -24.61 7.69 -18.66
N PRO A 94 -24.19 8.32 -19.80
CA PRO A 94 -22.85 8.89 -20.00
C PRO A 94 -22.34 9.85 -18.90
N LEU A 95 -23.25 10.37 -18.05
CA LEU A 95 -22.88 11.18 -16.89
C LEU A 95 -22.13 10.36 -15.83
N PHE A 96 -22.38 9.06 -15.70
CA PHE A 96 -21.64 8.19 -14.77
C PHE A 96 -20.28 7.78 -15.32
N VAL A 97 -20.14 7.72 -16.65
CA VAL A 97 -18.92 7.24 -17.32
C VAL A 97 -17.72 8.15 -17.03
N VAL A 98 -17.82 9.47 -17.27
CA VAL A 98 -16.71 10.39 -16.94
C VAL A 98 -16.60 10.58 -15.43
N GLN A 99 -15.46 10.24 -14.82
CA GLN A 99 -15.20 10.39 -13.38
C GLN A 99 -15.42 11.84 -12.91
N GLY A 100 -16.00 12.01 -11.72
CA GLY A 100 -16.33 13.32 -11.16
C GLY A 100 -15.15 14.31 -11.07
N SER A 101 -13.93 13.80 -10.81
CA SER A 101 -12.69 14.59 -10.75
C SER A 101 -12.22 15.14 -12.11
N LEU A 102 -12.74 14.62 -13.23
CA LEU A 102 -12.51 15.16 -14.58
C LEU A 102 -13.55 16.23 -14.98
N LYS A 103 -14.49 16.59 -14.09
CA LYS A 103 -15.54 17.57 -14.34
C LYS A 103 -15.28 18.87 -13.56
N ASN A 104 -15.60 20.01 -14.17
CA ASN A 104 -15.28 21.32 -13.62
C ASN A 104 -16.26 21.74 -12.51
N ALA A 105 -15.73 22.25 -11.39
CA ALA A 105 -16.48 22.68 -10.21
C ALA A 105 -17.35 23.94 -10.40
N ALA A 106 -17.27 24.61 -11.56
CA ALA A 106 -18.00 25.85 -11.86
C ALA A 106 -19.50 25.68 -12.20
N CYS A 107 -20.05 24.47 -12.16
CA CYS A 107 -21.49 24.24 -12.35
C CYS A 107 -22.30 24.57 -11.08
N ASN A 108 -23.58 24.90 -11.27
CA ASN A 108 -24.48 25.39 -10.21
C ASN A 108 -24.62 24.34 -9.06
N PRO A 109 -24.66 24.73 -7.77
CA PRO A 109 -24.60 23.76 -6.67
C PRO A 109 -25.74 22.72 -6.62
N THR A 110 -26.91 23.02 -7.17
CA THR A 110 -28.02 22.05 -7.30
C THR A 110 -27.75 21.02 -8.40
N THR A 111 -27.06 21.43 -9.48
CA THR A 111 -26.83 20.65 -10.70
C THR A 111 -25.57 19.78 -10.66
N ARG A 112 -25.06 19.40 -9.46
CA ARG A 112 -23.79 18.66 -9.28
C ARG A 112 -23.88 17.22 -9.80
N GLY A 113 -23.73 17.07 -11.11
CA GLY A 113 -23.65 15.78 -11.82
C GLY A 113 -24.24 15.81 -13.24
N LEU A 114 -25.17 16.74 -13.49
CA LEU A 114 -26.10 16.67 -14.64
C LEU A 114 -25.69 17.50 -15.87
N SER A 115 -24.52 18.14 -15.82
CA SER A 115 -24.01 18.95 -16.94
C SER A 115 -23.72 18.09 -18.18
N ARG A 116 -24.44 18.35 -19.28
CA ARG A 116 -24.14 17.83 -20.64
C ARG A 116 -23.02 18.62 -21.33
N THR A 117 -22.13 19.22 -20.54
CA THR A 117 -20.94 19.96 -20.97
C THR A 117 -19.79 19.79 -19.99
N THR A 118 -18.89 18.88 -20.34
CA THR A 118 -17.44 19.03 -20.11
C THR A 118 -16.97 20.38 -20.69
N THR A 119 -15.93 20.97 -20.09
CA THR A 119 -15.40 22.27 -20.50
C THR A 119 -14.97 22.27 -21.96
N ALA A 120 -15.08 23.41 -22.66
CA ALA A 120 -14.48 23.63 -23.98
C ALA A 120 -12.93 23.75 -23.93
N SER A 121 -12.32 23.08 -22.95
CA SER A 121 -10.91 23.10 -22.65
C SER A 121 -10.14 22.13 -23.55
N ARG A 122 -9.00 22.60 -24.05
CA ARG A 122 -8.03 21.80 -24.81
C ARG A 122 -6.89 21.29 -23.94
N ALA A 123 -6.98 21.45 -22.61
CA ALA A 123 -6.02 20.84 -21.70
C ALA A 123 -6.03 19.32 -21.91
N LEU A 124 -4.85 18.73 -22.01
CA LEU A 124 -4.69 17.29 -22.11
C LEU A 124 -4.71 16.69 -20.70
N ARG A 125 -5.49 15.63 -20.52
CA ARG A 125 -5.46 14.74 -19.35
C ARG A 125 -5.06 13.36 -19.84
N LEU A 126 -4.11 12.74 -19.15
CA LEU A 126 -3.89 11.31 -19.28
C LEU A 126 -5.03 10.61 -18.52
N VAL A 127 -5.76 9.73 -19.20
CA VAL A 127 -6.94 9.05 -18.65
C VAL A 127 -6.99 7.56 -19.00
N ASP A 128 -7.63 6.77 -18.14
CA ASP A 128 -8.03 5.38 -18.40
C ASP A 128 -9.49 5.34 -18.85
N VAL A 129 -9.76 4.82 -20.04
CA VAL A 129 -11.10 4.51 -20.58
C VAL A 129 -11.35 3.02 -20.35
N VAL A 130 -12.20 2.68 -19.40
CA VAL A 130 -12.47 1.30 -18.95
C VAL A 130 -13.77 0.78 -19.56
N PHE A 131 -13.83 -0.51 -19.88
CA PHE A 131 -14.98 -1.14 -20.52
C PHE A 131 -15.91 -1.87 -19.55
N HIS A 132 -17.08 -2.26 -20.05
CA HIS A 132 -17.98 -3.16 -19.34
C HIS A 132 -17.42 -4.59 -19.28
N GLU A 133 -17.91 -5.41 -18.34
CA GLU A 133 -17.48 -6.80 -18.20
C GLU A 133 -17.75 -7.59 -19.48
N GLY A 134 -16.76 -8.37 -19.95
CA GLY A 134 -16.85 -9.15 -21.19
C GLY A 134 -16.67 -8.33 -22.48
N VAL A 135 -16.36 -7.03 -22.39
CA VAL A 135 -16.00 -6.20 -23.54
C VAL A 135 -14.48 -6.10 -23.65
N GLU A 136 -13.92 -6.71 -24.69
CA GLU A 136 -12.50 -6.62 -25.03
C GLU A 136 -12.19 -5.35 -25.85
N GLY A 137 -10.99 -4.79 -25.67
CA GLY A 137 -10.46 -3.66 -26.45
C GLY A 137 -10.09 -3.99 -27.90
N ASP A 138 -11.04 -4.47 -28.70
CA ASP A 138 -10.82 -4.92 -30.08
C ASP A 138 -10.47 -3.77 -31.05
N SER A 139 -10.00 -4.11 -32.26
CA SER A 139 -9.58 -3.11 -33.24
C SER A 139 -10.70 -2.18 -33.74
N SER A 140 -11.97 -2.57 -33.61
CA SER A 140 -13.12 -1.73 -33.94
C SER A 140 -13.41 -0.73 -32.83
N LEU A 141 -13.42 -1.19 -31.57
CA LEU A 141 -13.62 -0.37 -30.38
C LEU A 141 -12.45 0.61 -30.18
N MET A 142 -11.20 0.17 -30.37
CA MET A 142 -10.02 1.03 -30.44
C MET A 142 -10.19 2.17 -31.46
N GLN A 143 -10.63 1.84 -32.68
CA GLN A 143 -10.82 2.83 -33.74
C GLN A 143 -11.96 3.81 -33.40
N GLN A 144 -13.05 3.33 -32.79
CA GLN A 144 -14.17 4.16 -32.34
C GLN A 144 -13.74 5.14 -31.24
N ILE A 145 -12.96 4.67 -30.25
CA ILE A 145 -12.42 5.49 -29.15
C ILE A 145 -11.42 6.51 -29.68
N ALA A 146 -10.48 6.12 -30.54
CA ALA A 146 -9.52 7.02 -31.18
C ALA A 146 -10.24 8.16 -31.92
N THR A 147 -11.27 7.82 -32.71
CA THR A 147 -12.09 8.80 -33.44
C THR A 147 -12.86 9.74 -32.50
N ALA A 148 -13.50 9.23 -31.46
CA ALA A 148 -14.25 10.05 -30.50
C ALA A 148 -13.35 10.97 -29.66
N ALA A 149 -12.17 10.47 -29.28
CA ALA A 149 -11.15 11.22 -28.55
C ALA A 149 -10.39 12.24 -29.41
N HIS A 150 -10.44 12.10 -30.74
CA HIS A 150 -9.56 12.80 -31.70
C HIS A 150 -8.06 12.57 -31.44
N VAL A 151 -7.68 11.31 -31.19
CA VAL A 151 -6.27 10.87 -31.06
C VAL A 151 -5.90 9.86 -32.13
N ASP A 152 -4.61 9.58 -32.29
CA ASP A 152 -4.12 8.50 -33.14
C ASP A 152 -4.41 7.14 -32.48
N VAL A 153 -4.84 6.15 -33.26
CA VAL A 153 -5.11 4.79 -32.74
C VAL A 153 -3.82 4.12 -32.25
N ASP A 154 -2.67 4.43 -32.87
CA ASP A 154 -1.35 3.96 -32.43
C ASP A 154 -0.84 4.68 -31.15
N SER A 155 -1.52 5.76 -30.73
CA SER A 155 -1.21 6.47 -29.48
C SER A 155 -1.91 5.90 -28.25
N LEU A 156 -2.87 4.98 -28.44
CA LEU A 156 -3.58 4.28 -27.37
C LEU A 156 -2.66 3.28 -26.66
N GLN A 157 -2.71 3.24 -25.33
CA GLN A 157 -2.13 2.15 -24.52
C GLN A 157 -3.27 1.18 -24.19
N VAL A 158 -3.34 0.06 -24.92
CA VAL A 158 -4.47 -0.88 -24.86
C VAL A 158 -4.15 -2.05 -23.94
N SER A 159 -5.14 -2.45 -23.15
CA SER A 159 -5.20 -3.68 -22.37
C SER A 159 -6.56 -4.35 -22.59
N GLU A 160 -6.73 -5.58 -22.08
CA GLU A 160 -7.92 -6.41 -22.29
C GLU A 160 -9.25 -5.67 -22.03
N SER A 161 -9.36 -4.99 -20.88
CA SER A 161 -10.59 -4.33 -20.40
C SER A 161 -10.53 -2.79 -20.33
N LYS A 162 -9.44 -2.15 -20.76
CA LYS A 162 -9.30 -0.68 -20.77
C LYS A 162 -8.24 -0.15 -21.74
N ILE A 163 -8.38 1.12 -22.09
CA ILE A 163 -7.44 1.89 -22.91
C ILE A 163 -7.00 3.17 -22.17
N ARG A 164 -5.69 3.32 -21.94
CA ARG A 164 -5.09 4.59 -21.47
C ARG A 164 -4.74 5.48 -22.67
N LEU A 165 -5.08 6.77 -22.59
CA LEU A 165 -4.76 7.77 -23.61
C LEU A 165 -4.61 9.18 -23.03
N SER A 166 -3.90 10.05 -23.73
CA SER A 166 -3.90 11.49 -23.45
C SER A 166 -4.99 12.17 -24.29
N ILE A 167 -6.06 12.63 -23.65
CA ILE A 167 -7.26 13.19 -24.28
C ILE A 167 -7.44 14.66 -23.91
N GLN A 168 -8.03 15.45 -24.81
CA GLN A 168 -8.49 16.81 -24.46
C GLN A 168 -9.74 16.72 -23.57
N GLU A 169 -9.84 17.52 -22.51
CA GLU A 169 -11.01 17.57 -21.61
C GLU A 169 -12.34 17.67 -22.38
N ALA A 170 -12.40 18.53 -23.41
CA ALA A 170 -13.55 18.70 -24.31
C ALA A 170 -13.92 17.47 -25.19
N ARG A 171 -13.23 16.33 -25.04
CA ARG A 171 -13.48 15.09 -25.79
C ARG A 171 -13.88 13.90 -24.94
N LEU A 172 -13.73 13.97 -23.62
CA LEU A 172 -14.15 12.94 -22.66
C LEU A 172 -15.59 12.49 -22.90
N GLU A 173 -16.48 13.45 -23.11
CA GLU A 173 -17.90 13.23 -23.37
C GLU A 173 -18.23 12.53 -24.69
N ASN A 174 -17.32 12.49 -25.66
CA ASN A 174 -17.55 11.78 -26.93
C ASN A 174 -17.18 10.31 -26.79
N VAL A 175 -16.11 10.03 -26.03
CA VAL A 175 -15.74 8.66 -25.65
C VAL A 175 -16.78 8.06 -24.70
N ALA A 176 -17.30 8.87 -23.76
CA ALA A 176 -18.35 8.46 -22.83
C ALA A 176 -19.73 8.17 -23.45
N LYS A 177 -19.89 8.37 -24.77
CA LYS A 177 -21.09 8.00 -25.55
C LYS A 177 -20.92 6.70 -26.33
N ILE A 178 -19.78 6.02 -26.16
CA ILE A 178 -19.53 4.69 -26.70
C ILE A 178 -20.05 3.71 -25.65
N ASP A 179 -21.11 2.96 -25.98
CA ASP A 179 -21.82 2.07 -25.06
C ASP A 179 -20.93 1.00 -24.39
N ALA A 180 -19.87 0.58 -25.08
CA ALA A 180 -18.84 -0.30 -24.55
C ALA A 180 -17.98 0.31 -23.41
N VAL A 181 -18.02 1.63 -23.18
CA VAL A 181 -17.19 2.35 -22.20
C VAL A 181 -17.94 2.56 -20.89
N ARG A 182 -17.49 1.82 -19.86
CA ARG A 182 -18.00 1.88 -18.49
C ARG A 182 -17.52 3.12 -17.73
N SER A 183 -16.26 3.53 -17.88
CA SER A 183 -15.75 4.69 -17.14
C SER A 183 -14.55 5.37 -17.77
N ILE A 184 -14.28 6.62 -17.37
CA ILE A 184 -13.08 7.38 -17.75
C ILE A 184 -12.47 8.07 -16.52
N HIS A 185 -11.24 7.70 -16.15
CA HIS A 185 -10.56 8.12 -14.89
C HIS A 185 -9.28 8.92 -15.13
N ALA A 186 -8.89 9.82 -14.22
CA ALA A 186 -7.66 10.62 -14.32
C ALA A 186 -6.36 9.87 -13.90
N VAL A 187 -5.22 10.20 -14.51
CA VAL A 187 -3.88 9.62 -14.20
C VAL A 187 -2.89 10.70 -13.71
N PRO A 188 -2.52 10.74 -12.41
CA PRO A 188 -1.63 11.77 -11.81
C PRO A 188 -0.21 11.28 -11.39
N LEU A 189 0.57 12.09 -10.63
CA LEU A 189 2.05 12.03 -10.52
C LEU A 189 2.58 12.14 -9.06
N ARG A 190 3.70 11.46 -8.70
CA ARG A 190 4.29 11.35 -7.33
C ARG A 190 5.80 11.00 -7.30
N VAL A 191 6.46 11.13 -6.14
CA VAL A 191 7.89 10.80 -5.89
C VAL A 191 8.17 10.48 -4.39
N LEU A 192 9.43 10.62 -3.93
CA LEU A 192 9.81 11.26 -2.66
C LEU A 192 10.50 10.40 -1.52
N HIS A 193 11.44 10.98 -0.72
CA HIS A 193 12.64 10.41 0.00
C HIS A 193 12.74 10.56 1.57
N ASN A 194 13.59 10.03 2.50
CA ASN A 194 14.73 9.06 2.56
C ASN A 194 15.63 8.98 3.89
N ASN A 195 17.00 8.97 3.83
CA ASN A 195 17.93 7.99 4.54
C ASN A 195 18.85 8.30 5.76
N ILE A 196 18.81 9.42 6.51
CA ILE A 196 19.49 9.40 7.84
C ILE A 196 18.99 8.20 8.69
N ALA A 197 17.80 7.71 8.32
CA ALA A 197 17.27 6.35 8.39
C ALA A 197 18.22 5.16 8.64
N ARG A 198 19.43 5.07 8.06
CA ARG A 198 20.31 3.91 8.35
C ARG A 198 20.58 3.81 9.86
N GLY A 199 20.78 4.96 10.51
CA GLY A 199 20.92 5.06 11.96
C GLY A 199 19.59 4.79 12.67
N ILE A 200 18.54 5.53 12.31
CA ILE A 200 17.20 5.45 12.92
C ILE A 200 16.63 4.02 12.94
N MET A 201 16.87 3.24 11.87
CA MET A 201 16.42 1.85 11.75
C MET A 201 17.40 0.81 12.34
N ASN A 202 18.51 1.22 12.97
CA ASN A 202 19.60 0.33 13.40
C ASN A 202 20.03 -0.67 12.29
N ALA A 203 20.31 -0.19 11.08
CA ALA A 203 20.52 -1.05 9.90
C ALA A 203 21.96 -1.58 9.72
N ASP A 204 22.84 -1.44 10.71
CA ASP A 204 24.17 -2.05 10.74
C ASP A 204 24.15 -3.37 11.55
N VAL A 205 23.77 -4.48 10.89
CA VAL A 205 23.71 -5.83 11.48
C VAL A 205 25.08 -6.50 11.50
N VAL A 206 25.56 -6.87 12.69
CA VAL A 206 26.78 -7.69 12.86
C VAL A 206 26.54 -8.79 13.91
N ILE A 207 26.73 -10.05 13.51
CA ILE A 207 26.56 -11.23 14.36
C ILE A 207 27.82 -12.09 14.26
N ASN A 208 28.43 -12.44 15.40
CA ASN A 208 29.64 -13.27 15.47
C ASN A 208 30.77 -12.74 14.55
N ALA A 209 30.95 -11.42 14.52
CA ALA A 209 31.83 -10.66 13.61
C ALA A 209 31.52 -10.75 12.10
N VAL A 210 30.45 -11.43 11.69
CA VAL A 210 29.91 -11.41 10.32
C VAL A 210 28.93 -10.24 10.18
N ALA A 211 29.22 -9.30 9.28
CA ALA A 211 28.32 -8.22 8.93
C ALA A 211 27.39 -8.64 7.78
N TYR A 212 26.07 -8.62 8.01
CA TYR A 212 25.03 -9.00 7.05
C TYR A 212 24.57 -7.74 6.30
N LYS A 213 24.60 -7.78 4.96
CA LYS A 213 24.42 -6.62 4.06
C LYS A 213 23.75 -6.99 2.73
N GLY A 214 22.95 -8.05 2.70
CA GLY A 214 22.33 -8.63 1.49
C GLY A 214 23.28 -9.53 0.67
N ASP A 215 24.33 -10.09 1.28
CA ASP A 215 25.34 -10.90 0.58
C ASP A 215 24.75 -12.21 0.04
N GLY A 216 24.48 -12.26 -1.27
CA GLY A 216 23.86 -13.39 -1.97
C GLY A 216 22.37 -13.20 -2.25
N GLU A 217 21.79 -12.08 -1.83
CA GLU A 217 20.39 -11.72 -2.09
C GLU A 217 20.25 -10.89 -3.37
N ILE A 218 19.09 -11.03 -4.02
CA ILE A 218 18.75 -10.35 -5.27
C ILE A 218 17.42 -9.62 -5.07
N VAL A 219 17.45 -8.30 -5.21
CA VAL A 219 16.26 -7.44 -5.06
C VAL A 219 15.82 -6.93 -6.43
N ALA A 220 14.52 -7.10 -6.72
CA ALA A 220 13.85 -6.49 -7.85
C ALA A 220 13.24 -5.14 -7.45
N VAL A 221 13.46 -4.13 -8.29
CA VAL A 221 12.88 -2.79 -8.17
C VAL A 221 12.06 -2.52 -9.43
N ALA A 222 10.74 -2.33 -9.31
CA ALA A 222 9.90 -1.95 -10.43
C ALA A 222 9.52 -0.48 -10.28
N ASP A 223 10.13 0.38 -11.11
CA ASP A 223 10.15 1.83 -10.92
C ASP A 223 10.47 2.59 -12.22
N THR A 224 10.61 3.92 -12.21
CA THR A 224 10.73 4.73 -13.44
C THR A 224 11.90 4.27 -14.33
N GLY A 225 13.11 4.15 -13.80
CA GLY A 225 14.22 3.53 -14.50
C GLY A 225 15.46 3.28 -13.64
N PHE A 226 16.61 3.18 -14.30
CA PHE A 226 17.92 3.13 -13.64
C PHE A 226 18.97 3.94 -14.39
N ASP A 227 19.28 5.13 -13.88
CA ASP A 227 20.38 6.01 -14.30
C ASP A 227 20.44 6.17 -15.84
N ARG A 228 21.51 5.72 -16.52
CA ARG A 228 21.66 5.81 -17.98
C ARG A 228 21.23 4.54 -18.72
N GLY A 229 20.61 3.58 -18.02
CA GLY A 229 20.25 2.27 -18.54
C GLY A 229 21.44 1.34 -18.81
N ASP A 230 22.66 1.73 -18.40
CA ASP A 230 23.86 0.93 -18.59
C ASP A 230 24.20 0.09 -17.35
N ARG A 231 24.52 -1.18 -17.59
CA ARG A 231 24.95 -2.17 -16.58
C ARG A 231 26.46 -2.29 -16.46
N ILE A 232 27.20 -1.86 -17.48
CA ILE A 232 28.66 -1.90 -17.55
C ILE A 232 29.24 -0.66 -16.84
N HIS A 233 28.63 0.51 -17.09
CA HIS A 233 28.98 1.77 -16.44
C HIS A 233 27.80 2.35 -15.62
N PRO A 234 27.25 1.61 -14.64
CA PRO A 234 26.09 2.05 -13.86
C PRO A 234 26.42 3.29 -13.01
N HIS A 235 25.43 3.81 -12.28
CA HIS A 235 25.72 4.78 -11.22
C HIS A 235 26.73 4.21 -10.22
N LEU A 236 27.64 5.05 -9.70
CA LEU A 236 28.85 4.64 -8.98
C LEU A 236 28.60 3.81 -7.71
N ALA A 237 27.40 3.91 -7.14
CA ALA A 237 26.97 3.16 -5.97
C ALA A 237 26.69 1.66 -6.23
N PHE A 238 26.61 1.24 -7.50
CA PHE A 238 26.18 -0.11 -7.94
C PHE A 238 27.24 -0.85 -8.77
N ALA A 239 28.49 -0.38 -8.76
CA ALA A 239 29.57 -0.96 -9.56
C ALA A 239 29.66 -2.48 -9.35
N GLY A 240 29.50 -3.24 -10.44
CA GLY A 240 29.53 -4.71 -10.44
C GLY A 240 28.28 -5.43 -9.92
N ARG A 241 27.22 -4.73 -9.48
CA ARG A 241 26.05 -5.34 -8.81
C ARG A 241 24.71 -5.24 -9.56
N VAL A 242 24.69 -4.69 -10.78
CA VAL A 242 23.47 -4.60 -11.61
C VAL A 242 23.28 -5.89 -12.42
N ARG A 243 22.50 -6.83 -11.87
CA ARG A 243 22.22 -8.17 -12.40
C ARG A 243 21.36 -8.17 -13.65
N LYS A 244 20.39 -7.25 -13.74
CA LYS A 244 19.47 -7.14 -14.88
C LYS A 244 18.79 -5.78 -14.92
N LEU A 245 18.51 -5.31 -16.14
CA LEU A 245 17.59 -4.21 -16.40
C LEU A 245 16.55 -4.72 -17.42
N TYR A 246 15.27 -4.45 -17.19
CA TYR A 246 14.15 -4.74 -18.07
C TYR A 246 13.49 -3.44 -18.53
N ALA A 247 13.17 -3.36 -19.82
CA ALA A 247 12.56 -2.22 -20.46
C ALA A 247 11.07 -2.49 -20.67
N LEU A 248 10.21 -2.07 -19.72
CA LEU A 248 8.77 -2.34 -19.78
C LEU A 248 7.98 -1.15 -20.34
N GLY A 249 8.20 0.06 -19.83
CA GLY A 249 7.45 1.25 -20.27
C GLY A 249 7.94 1.89 -21.58
N ARG A 250 9.22 1.73 -21.93
CA ARG A 250 9.82 2.27 -23.17
C ARG A 250 10.67 1.19 -23.86
N THR A 251 10.31 0.82 -25.08
CA THR A 251 10.99 -0.23 -25.86
C THR A 251 12.51 -0.06 -25.89
N ALA A 252 13.23 -1.08 -25.39
CA ALA A 252 14.69 -1.12 -25.31
C ALA A 252 15.36 0.04 -24.53
N ARG A 253 14.62 0.73 -23.65
CA ARG A 253 15.15 1.80 -22.79
C ARG A 253 14.93 1.49 -21.31
N THR A 254 15.98 1.68 -20.52
CA THR A 254 15.99 1.50 -19.06
C THR A 254 16.63 2.68 -18.33
N ASN A 255 16.99 3.73 -19.07
CA ASN A 255 17.48 5.00 -18.53
C ASN A 255 16.37 5.76 -17.79
N ASP A 256 16.78 6.59 -16.84
CA ASP A 256 15.91 7.27 -15.90
C ASP A 256 16.03 8.79 -16.02
N PRO A 257 15.32 9.42 -16.96
CA PRO A 257 15.30 10.89 -17.09
C PRO A 257 14.46 11.58 -15.99
N ASP A 258 13.79 10.80 -15.14
CA ASP A 258 12.90 11.25 -14.08
C ASP A 258 13.63 11.29 -12.72
N GLY A 259 14.34 10.22 -12.36
CA GLY A 259 15.24 10.13 -11.20
C GLY A 259 14.74 9.24 -10.07
N HIS A 260 13.43 9.03 -9.95
CA HIS A 260 12.78 8.28 -8.87
C HIS A 260 13.34 6.86 -8.75
N GLY A 261 13.34 6.09 -9.84
CA GLY A 261 13.73 4.69 -9.85
C GLY A 261 15.21 4.46 -9.56
N THR A 262 16.08 5.36 -10.05
CA THR A 262 17.49 5.36 -9.65
C THR A 262 17.63 5.53 -8.15
N HIS A 263 16.82 6.42 -7.56
CA HIS A 263 16.86 6.74 -6.14
C HIS A 263 16.35 5.61 -5.26
N VAL A 264 15.23 5.00 -5.63
CA VAL A 264 14.68 3.79 -5.01
C VAL A 264 15.72 2.67 -5.03
N CYS A 265 16.37 2.43 -6.18
CA CYS A 265 17.46 1.46 -6.27
C CYS A 265 18.61 1.76 -5.29
N GLY A 266 19.01 3.04 -5.17
CA GLY A 266 20.05 3.48 -4.25
C GLY A 266 19.66 3.29 -2.79
N SER A 267 18.37 3.38 -2.49
CA SER A 267 17.78 3.26 -1.17
C SER A 267 17.61 1.80 -0.70
N VAL A 268 17.50 0.85 -1.64
CA VAL A 268 17.58 -0.60 -1.35
C VAL A 268 19.01 -1.01 -1.01
N LEU A 269 19.96 -0.73 -1.92
CA LEU A 269 21.27 -1.40 -1.95
C LEU A 269 22.43 -0.53 -2.44
N GLY A 270 22.28 0.80 -2.55
CA GLY A 270 23.36 1.72 -2.91
C GLY A 270 24.51 1.69 -1.90
N ASN A 271 25.76 1.82 -2.38
CA ASN A 271 26.96 1.76 -1.54
C ASN A 271 28.09 2.65 -2.10
N HIS A 272 28.38 3.76 -1.42
CA HIS A 272 29.56 4.58 -1.71
C HIS A 272 30.02 5.41 -0.50
N THR A 273 31.21 6.01 -0.62
CA THR A 273 31.68 7.08 0.26
C THR A 273 31.96 8.31 -0.58
N SER A 274 31.08 9.31 -0.52
CA SER A 274 31.30 10.62 -1.13
C SER A 274 32.39 11.40 -0.38
N SER A 275 33.13 12.25 -1.09
CA SER A 275 34.10 13.16 -0.49
C SER A 275 33.46 14.40 0.16
N ALA A 276 32.21 14.72 -0.16
CA ALA A 276 31.46 15.80 0.48
C ALA A 276 30.47 15.26 1.53
N GLU A 277 29.77 14.17 1.19
CA GLU A 277 28.61 13.69 1.95
C GLU A 277 28.92 12.46 2.84
N GLY A 278 30.13 11.92 2.78
CA GLY A 278 30.55 10.77 3.59
C GLY A 278 29.92 9.44 3.17
N ARG A 279 29.64 8.55 4.12
CA ARG A 279 29.14 7.18 3.87
C ARG A 279 27.66 7.21 3.46
N ILE A 280 27.37 6.85 2.22
CA ILE A 280 26.02 6.66 1.68
C ILE A 280 25.85 5.16 1.42
N GLU A 281 25.28 4.46 2.40
CA GLU A 281 25.17 3.00 2.42
C GLU A 281 23.76 2.55 2.83
N ALA A 282 23.02 1.95 1.90
CA ALA A 282 21.70 1.36 2.15
C ALA A 282 21.76 0.01 2.89
N PRO A 283 20.66 -0.51 3.48
CA PRO A 283 20.71 -1.71 4.31
C PRO A 283 21.32 -2.92 3.59
N ALA A 284 20.90 -3.20 2.35
CA ALA A 284 21.38 -4.32 1.55
C ALA A 284 22.57 -3.96 0.64
N SER A 285 23.56 -3.22 1.15
CA SER A 285 24.66 -2.61 0.36
C SER A 285 25.61 -3.56 -0.40
N ARG A 286 25.41 -4.88 -0.31
CA ARG A 286 26.11 -5.91 -1.08
C ARG A 286 25.19 -6.78 -1.96
N ALA A 287 23.87 -6.61 -1.88
CA ALA A 287 22.91 -7.31 -2.73
C ALA A 287 23.08 -7.00 -4.23
N GLU A 288 22.56 -7.89 -5.05
CA GLU A 288 22.42 -7.72 -6.50
C GLU A 288 21.09 -7.04 -6.86
N LEU A 289 21.12 -6.20 -7.90
CA LEU A 289 19.98 -5.40 -8.36
C LEU A 289 19.39 -5.91 -9.68
N VAL A 290 18.08 -6.15 -9.68
CA VAL A 290 17.24 -6.25 -10.88
C VAL A 290 16.36 -5.00 -10.93
N VAL A 291 16.28 -4.32 -12.07
CA VAL A 291 15.35 -3.18 -12.25
C VAL A 291 14.40 -3.44 -13.43
N GLN A 292 13.13 -3.14 -13.23
CA GLN A 292 12.12 -3.06 -14.27
C GLN A 292 11.75 -1.60 -14.47
N SER A 293 12.15 -1.02 -15.61
CA SER A 293 11.85 0.36 -15.97
C SER A 293 10.41 0.46 -16.49
N LEU A 294 9.55 0.99 -15.62
CA LEU A 294 8.12 1.22 -15.82
C LEU A 294 7.82 2.55 -16.52
N LEU A 295 8.75 3.52 -16.51
CA LEU A 295 8.51 4.84 -17.11
C LEU A 295 8.22 4.70 -18.60
N ASP A 296 7.13 5.30 -19.04
CA ASP A 296 6.65 5.27 -20.42
C ASP A 296 7.08 6.52 -21.22
N ARG A 297 6.53 6.67 -22.43
CA ARG A 297 6.79 7.81 -23.33
C ARG A 297 6.12 9.12 -22.91
N HIS A 298 5.22 9.08 -21.93
CA HIS A 298 4.41 10.21 -21.45
C HIS A 298 4.85 10.71 -20.07
N GLY A 299 5.79 10.03 -19.40
CA GLY A 299 6.23 10.34 -18.03
C GLY A 299 5.44 9.60 -16.95
N GLY A 300 4.58 8.64 -17.31
CA GLY A 300 3.85 7.80 -16.37
C GLY A 300 4.45 6.40 -16.25
N LEU A 301 3.95 5.60 -15.29
CA LEU A 301 4.38 4.20 -15.08
C LEU A 301 3.67 3.21 -16.05
N GLY A 302 3.52 3.58 -17.32
CA GLY A 302 2.82 2.77 -18.34
C GLY A 302 3.48 1.42 -18.70
N GLY A 303 4.61 1.08 -18.08
CA GLY A 303 5.23 -0.24 -18.12
C GLY A 303 4.78 -1.21 -17.02
N VAL A 304 3.87 -0.81 -16.12
CA VAL A 304 3.20 -1.75 -15.21
C VAL A 304 2.28 -2.66 -16.05
N PRO A 305 2.42 -3.99 -16.01
CA PRO A 305 1.56 -4.90 -16.75
C PRO A 305 0.12 -4.91 -16.21
N ALA A 306 -0.84 -5.32 -17.04
CA ALA A 306 -2.26 -5.36 -16.66
C ALA A 306 -2.58 -6.40 -15.58
N ASN A 307 -1.75 -7.43 -15.43
CA ASN A 307 -1.74 -8.36 -14.30
C ASN A 307 -0.37 -8.26 -13.62
N LEU A 308 -0.35 -7.97 -12.31
CA LEU A 308 0.87 -7.79 -11.53
C LEU A 308 1.66 -9.09 -11.32
N GLU A 309 1.05 -10.28 -11.48
CA GLU A 309 1.78 -11.55 -11.49
C GLU A 309 2.90 -11.55 -12.53
N ASP A 310 2.68 -10.99 -13.73
CA ASP A 310 3.71 -10.92 -14.78
C ASP A 310 4.91 -10.02 -14.39
N LEU A 311 4.66 -8.99 -13.58
CA LEU A 311 5.71 -8.12 -13.03
C LEU A 311 6.61 -8.91 -12.09
N PHE A 312 6.02 -9.66 -11.15
CA PHE A 312 6.77 -10.40 -10.12
C PHE A 312 7.40 -11.69 -10.66
N LYS A 313 6.73 -12.37 -11.60
CA LYS A 313 7.12 -13.68 -12.13
C LYS A 313 8.47 -13.67 -12.82
N THR A 314 8.75 -12.69 -13.67
CA THR A 314 9.98 -12.67 -14.48
C THR A 314 11.25 -12.58 -13.62
N PRO A 315 11.40 -11.60 -12.70
CA PRO A 315 12.55 -11.54 -11.78
C PRO A 315 12.65 -12.78 -10.87
N TYR A 316 11.51 -13.31 -10.40
CA TYR A 316 11.47 -14.48 -9.53
C TYR A 316 11.97 -15.76 -10.24
N ASP A 317 11.54 -15.99 -11.48
CA ASP A 317 11.86 -17.19 -12.25
C ASP A 317 13.23 -17.11 -12.92
N THR A 318 13.55 -16.00 -13.59
CA THR A 318 14.76 -15.92 -14.43
C THR A 318 15.96 -15.43 -13.64
N ASP A 319 15.83 -14.31 -12.92
CA ASP A 319 16.93 -13.70 -12.19
C ASP A 319 17.08 -14.23 -10.76
N LYS A 320 16.08 -14.94 -10.23
CA LYS A 320 16.02 -15.44 -8.83
C LYS A 320 15.96 -14.32 -7.78
N ALA A 321 15.30 -13.21 -8.11
CA ALA A 321 14.90 -12.24 -7.12
C ALA A 321 13.98 -12.86 -6.05
N ARG A 322 14.10 -12.40 -4.80
CA ARG A 322 13.29 -12.87 -3.66
C ARG A 322 12.75 -11.76 -2.77
N VAL A 323 13.22 -10.53 -2.98
CA VAL A 323 12.53 -9.31 -2.56
C VAL A 323 12.17 -8.54 -3.81
N HIS A 324 10.94 -8.03 -3.88
CA HIS A 324 10.45 -7.14 -4.92
C HIS A 324 9.88 -5.90 -4.26
N THR A 325 10.31 -4.70 -4.68
CA THR A 325 9.84 -3.44 -4.10
C THR A 325 9.20 -2.55 -5.15
N ASN A 326 8.09 -1.93 -4.76
CA ASN A 326 7.22 -1.13 -5.60
C ASN A 326 6.96 0.19 -4.87
N SER A 327 7.55 1.27 -5.37
CA SER A 327 7.53 2.59 -4.72
C SER A 327 6.47 3.51 -5.32
N TRP A 328 5.34 2.91 -5.68
CA TRP A 328 4.21 3.49 -6.41
C TRP A 328 2.91 2.81 -5.96
N GLY A 329 1.78 3.39 -6.35
CA GLY A 329 0.45 2.85 -6.13
C GLY A 329 -0.61 3.75 -6.78
N ALA A 330 -1.88 3.37 -6.70
CA ALA A 330 -2.98 4.20 -7.15
C ALA A 330 -2.94 5.62 -6.54
N VAL A 331 -3.27 6.63 -7.34
CA VAL A 331 -3.41 8.01 -6.85
C VAL A 331 -4.80 8.23 -6.27
N TRP A 332 -4.85 8.93 -5.13
CA TRP A 332 -6.08 9.33 -4.47
C TRP A 332 -7.01 10.15 -5.36
N THR A 333 -8.30 9.82 -5.31
CA THR A 333 -9.36 10.50 -6.09
C THR A 333 -10.45 11.09 -5.21
N GLY A 334 -10.16 11.38 -3.94
CA GLY A 334 -11.13 11.85 -2.94
C GLY A 334 -11.87 10.73 -2.19
N SER A 335 -11.44 9.47 -2.35
CA SER A 335 -12.03 8.31 -1.69
C SER A 335 -11.04 7.15 -1.66
N GLN A 336 -11.07 6.35 -0.60
CA GLN A 336 -10.21 5.17 -0.46
C GLN A 336 -10.56 4.08 -1.48
N SER A 337 -9.53 3.45 -2.04
CA SER A 337 -9.71 2.28 -2.90
C SER A 337 -10.08 1.05 -2.05
N PRO A 338 -11.05 0.22 -2.49
CA PRO A 338 -11.18 -1.14 -1.97
C PRO A 338 -9.98 -1.99 -2.39
N TYR A 339 -9.86 -3.16 -1.77
CA TYR A 339 -9.12 -4.29 -2.32
C TYR A 339 -9.66 -4.66 -3.72
N ASP A 340 -8.78 -4.69 -4.72
CA ASP A 340 -9.12 -4.83 -6.14
C ASP A 340 -8.45 -6.08 -6.78
N SER A 341 -8.40 -6.14 -8.11
CA SER A 341 -7.64 -7.16 -8.83
C SER A 341 -6.15 -7.09 -8.53
N SER A 342 -5.56 -5.88 -8.49
CA SER A 342 -4.14 -5.65 -8.19
C SER A 342 -3.76 -6.23 -6.82
N ALA A 343 -4.57 -5.97 -5.79
CA ALA A 343 -4.41 -6.51 -4.45
C ALA A 343 -4.56 -8.04 -4.41
N SER A 344 -5.50 -8.58 -5.18
CA SER A 344 -5.75 -10.01 -5.35
C SER A 344 -4.57 -10.74 -6.05
N GLU A 345 -3.99 -10.12 -7.06
CA GLU A 345 -2.82 -10.62 -7.80
C GLU A 345 -1.56 -10.63 -6.94
N ILE A 346 -1.33 -9.58 -6.13
CA ILE A 346 -0.25 -9.55 -5.14
C ILE A 346 -0.43 -10.66 -4.09
N ASP A 347 -1.64 -10.81 -3.53
CA ASP A 347 -1.92 -11.86 -2.55
C ASP A 347 -1.76 -13.26 -3.15
N LYS A 348 -2.28 -13.47 -4.35
CA LYS A 348 -2.13 -14.71 -5.12
C LYS A 348 -0.66 -15.03 -5.40
N PHE A 349 0.13 -14.04 -5.83
CA PHE A 349 1.53 -14.29 -6.17
C PHE A 349 2.34 -14.74 -4.95
N VAL A 350 2.15 -14.10 -3.79
CA VAL A 350 2.83 -14.50 -2.54
C VAL A 350 2.25 -15.79 -1.96
N TRP A 351 0.97 -16.11 -2.22
CA TRP A 351 0.37 -17.40 -1.86
C TRP A 351 0.99 -18.57 -2.65
N ASP A 352 1.12 -18.42 -3.97
CA ASP A 352 1.68 -19.44 -4.86
C ASP A 352 3.23 -19.49 -4.78
N HIS A 353 3.89 -18.38 -4.42
CA HIS A 353 5.35 -18.25 -4.26
C HIS A 353 5.70 -17.79 -2.83
N PRO A 354 5.60 -18.67 -1.82
CA PRO A 354 5.69 -18.28 -0.42
C PRO A 354 7.05 -17.73 0.02
N ASP A 355 8.12 -17.87 -0.76
CA ASP A 355 9.45 -17.28 -0.49
C ASP A 355 9.70 -15.93 -1.22
N MET A 356 8.70 -15.37 -1.91
CA MET A 356 8.75 -14.03 -2.52
C MET A 356 8.21 -12.95 -1.57
N ILE A 357 9.09 -12.05 -1.14
CA ILE A 357 8.73 -10.88 -0.32
C ILE A 357 8.37 -9.73 -1.26
N ILE A 358 7.15 -9.20 -1.17
CA ILE A 358 6.71 -8.04 -1.95
C ILE A 358 6.48 -6.84 -1.01
N CYS A 359 7.17 -5.73 -1.28
CA CYS A 359 7.01 -4.46 -0.57
C CYS A 359 6.24 -3.44 -1.43
N PHE A 360 5.37 -2.66 -0.81
CA PHE A 360 4.63 -1.55 -1.43
C PHE A 360 4.66 -0.30 -0.54
N ALA A 361 4.71 0.87 -1.16
CA ALA A 361 4.50 2.15 -0.46
C ALA A 361 3.05 2.27 0.00
N ALA A 362 2.83 2.83 1.20
CA ALA A 362 1.48 3.08 1.71
C ALA A 362 0.69 4.11 0.86
N GLY A 363 1.42 5.08 0.28
CA GLY A 363 0.88 6.25 -0.41
C GLY A 363 1.32 7.56 0.28
N ASN A 364 1.13 8.68 -0.41
CA ASN A 364 1.44 10.02 0.12
C ASN A 364 0.13 10.86 0.18
N ASP A 365 -0.94 10.28 0.73
CA ASP A 365 -2.32 10.83 0.70
C ASP A 365 -2.88 11.26 2.06
N GLY A 366 -2.03 11.33 3.07
CA GLY A 366 -2.34 12.04 4.30
C GLY A 366 -2.58 13.52 4.02
N THR A 367 -3.70 14.07 4.50
CA THR A 367 -4.10 15.48 4.39
C THR A 367 -4.96 15.88 5.60
N ASP A 368 -4.99 17.15 5.96
CA ASP A 368 -5.87 17.77 6.98
C ASP A 368 -7.10 18.39 6.27
N GLU A 369 -8.03 17.54 5.78
CA GLU A 369 -9.19 17.99 4.97
C GLU A 369 -10.54 17.93 5.69
N THR A 370 -10.85 16.91 6.52
CA THR A 370 -12.22 16.75 7.08
C THR A 370 -12.26 16.03 8.44
N PRO A 371 -12.26 16.77 9.57
CA PRO A 371 -12.20 18.22 9.70
C PRO A 371 -10.81 18.79 9.39
N VAL A 372 -10.75 20.10 9.14
CA VAL A 372 -9.50 20.87 9.05
C VAL A 372 -9.13 21.34 10.46
N ASP A 373 -8.44 20.49 11.22
CA ASP A 373 -8.14 20.67 12.66
C ASP A 373 -6.67 20.45 13.07
N GLY A 374 -5.79 20.11 12.13
CA GLY A 374 -4.37 19.87 12.38
C GLY A 374 -4.02 18.40 12.61
N VAL A 375 -4.89 17.47 12.23
CA VAL A 375 -4.66 16.02 12.27
C VAL A 375 -4.83 15.43 10.86
N THR A 376 -3.91 14.56 10.45
CA THR A 376 -4.01 13.87 9.16
C THR A 376 -5.22 12.92 9.10
N ASP A 377 -6.02 13.02 8.05
CA ASP A 377 -7.18 12.16 7.79
C ASP A 377 -6.83 10.67 7.67
N ARG A 378 -7.70 9.83 8.21
CA ARG A 378 -7.59 8.36 8.23
C ARG A 378 -8.07 7.76 6.89
N GLY A 379 -7.70 6.49 6.63
CA GLY A 379 -8.23 5.74 5.48
C GLY A 379 -7.66 6.18 4.12
N ARG A 380 -6.36 6.44 4.06
CA ARG A 380 -5.65 6.97 2.89
C ARG A 380 -4.80 5.92 2.14
N ILE A 381 -4.96 4.64 2.45
CA ILE A 381 -4.24 3.50 1.83
C ILE A 381 -4.82 3.14 0.45
N GLY A 382 -3.96 3.02 -0.57
CA GLY A 382 -4.32 2.57 -1.92
C GLY A 382 -4.49 1.04 -2.07
N ALA A 383 -4.98 0.58 -3.23
CA ALA A 383 -5.41 -0.81 -3.41
C ALA A 383 -4.26 -1.83 -3.32
N GLU A 384 -3.14 -1.59 -4.00
CA GLU A 384 -1.95 -2.46 -3.98
C GLU A 384 -1.33 -2.53 -2.57
N ALA A 385 -1.28 -1.36 -1.91
CA ALA A 385 -0.89 -1.19 -0.53
C ALA A 385 -1.86 -1.84 0.47
N SER A 386 -3.08 -2.19 0.04
CA SER A 386 -4.06 -2.93 0.83
C SER A 386 -3.86 -4.44 0.80
N ALA A 387 -3.01 -5.02 -0.06
CA ALA A 387 -2.84 -6.48 -0.15
C ALA A 387 -2.41 -7.09 1.20
N LYS A 388 -2.95 -8.26 1.57
CA LYS A 388 -2.69 -8.92 2.86
C LYS A 388 -1.24 -9.40 2.99
N ASN A 389 -0.70 -9.90 1.88
CA ASN A 389 0.54 -10.69 1.85
C ASN A 389 1.78 -9.85 1.52
N CYS A 390 1.60 -8.61 1.05
CA CYS A 390 2.71 -7.65 0.92
C CYS A 390 3.12 -7.05 2.29
N ILE A 391 4.28 -6.41 2.31
CA ILE A 391 4.73 -5.51 3.39
C ILE A 391 4.47 -4.08 2.92
N THR A 392 3.46 -3.43 3.49
CA THR A 392 3.13 -2.03 3.20
C THR A 392 3.89 -1.09 4.13
N VAL A 393 4.50 -0.05 3.59
CA VAL A 393 5.44 0.81 4.32
C VAL A 393 4.99 2.27 4.31
N GLY A 394 4.76 2.82 5.50
CA GLY A 394 4.52 4.26 5.71
C GLY A 394 5.80 5.02 6.08
N ALA A 395 5.71 6.34 6.22
CA ALA A 395 6.84 7.23 6.48
C ALA A 395 6.78 7.84 7.89
N THR A 396 7.86 7.66 8.66
CA THR A 396 8.22 8.61 9.74
C THR A 396 9.04 9.74 9.15
N GLU A 397 9.33 10.77 9.93
CA GLU A 397 10.37 11.72 9.53
C GLU A 397 11.78 11.10 9.55
N SER A 398 12.73 11.84 8.99
CA SER A 398 14.16 11.70 9.19
C SER A 398 14.72 12.88 9.98
N LEU A 399 15.76 12.64 10.78
CA LEU A 399 16.37 13.66 11.66
C LEU A 399 17.37 14.58 10.90
N ARG A 400 16.91 15.73 10.39
CA ARG A 400 17.71 16.77 9.69
C ARG A 400 17.22 18.22 9.91
N PRO A 401 17.18 18.75 11.14
CA PRO A 401 16.72 20.13 11.41
C PRO A 401 17.58 21.23 10.75
N GLU A 402 18.81 20.91 10.33
CA GLU A 402 19.76 21.85 9.70
C GLU A 402 19.82 21.67 8.16
N ILE A 403 18.76 21.17 7.53
CA ILE A 403 18.76 20.90 6.09
C ILE A 403 18.81 22.21 5.27
N ARG A 404 19.65 22.24 4.23
CA ARG A 404 19.70 23.33 3.25
C ARG A 404 18.75 23.01 2.09
N TRP A 405 17.89 23.94 1.71
CA TRP A 405 16.87 23.76 0.68
C TRP A 405 16.66 25.04 -0.13
N THR A 406 15.87 24.97 -1.20
CA THR A 406 15.36 26.12 -1.97
C THR A 406 13.83 26.17 -1.91
N PRO A 407 13.18 27.34 -1.94
CA PRO A 407 11.71 27.41 -2.04
C PRO A 407 11.16 26.52 -3.17
N PRO A 408 10.10 25.72 -2.93
CA PRO A 408 9.56 24.82 -3.94
C PRO A 408 8.93 25.62 -5.10
N PRO A 409 8.91 25.08 -6.34
CA PRO A 409 8.42 25.81 -7.52
C PRO A 409 6.99 26.37 -7.42
N TRP A 410 6.15 25.76 -6.58
CA TRP A 410 4.76 26.16 -6.34
C TRP A 410 4.58 27.15 -5.16
N ASN A 411 5.56 27.28 -4.26
CA ASN A 411 5.67 28.36 -3.29
C ASN A 411 7.09 28.98 -3.31
N PRO A 412 7.41 29.83 -4.30
CA PRO A 412 8.71 30.50 -4.39
C PRO A 412 9.03 31.47 -3.25
N THR A 413 8.07 31.71 -2.35
CA THR A 413 8.16 32.60 -1.19
C THR A 413 8.34 31.88 0.15
N ALA A 414 8.35 30.54 0.15
CA ALA A 414 8.55 29.73 1.35
C ALA A 414 9.80 30.15 2.11
N ASN A 415 9.67 30.37 3.42
CA ASN A 415 10.77 30.81 4.29
C ASN A 415 11.09 29.82 5.43
N ALA A 416 10.27 28.80 5.64
CA ALA A 416 10.51 27.69 6.57
C ALA A 416 10.33 26.33 5.87
N PHE A 417 11.00 25.29 6.38
CA PHE A 417 10.94 23.92 5.84
C PHE A 417 9.76 23.13 6.44
N THR A 418 8.56 23.72 6.41
CA THR A 418 7.39 23.18 7.12
C THR A 418 6.32 22.62 6.18
N TYR A 419 5.49 21.72 6.68
CA TYR A 419 4.38 21.15 5.92
C TYR A 419 3.44 22.23 5.38
N GLY A 420 3.16 23.30 6.14
CA GLY A 420 2.30 24.40 5.69
C GLY A 420 2.92 25.30 4.61
N GLU A 421 4.25 25.39 4.52
CA GLU A 421 4.93 26.14 3.45
C GLU A 421 5.10 25.30 2.17
N PHE A 422 5.24 23.99 2.31
CA PHE A 422 5.45 23.06 1.19
C PHE A 422 4.16 22.46 0.64
N PHE A 423 3.14 22.28 1.47
CA PHE A 423 1.90 21.57 1.17
C PHE A 423 0.72 22.28 1.87
N GLY A 424 0.66 23.62 1.71
CA GLY A 424 -0.27 24.48 2.45
C GLY A 424 -1.75 24.39 2.07
N ASN A 425 -2.12 23.59 1.05
CA ASN A 425 -3.53 23.22 0.84
C ASN A 425 -3.88 21.95 1.63
N GLU A 426 -2.89 21.07 1.77
CA GLU A 426 -2.97 19.73 2.33
C GLU A 426 -2.79 19.74 3.85
N PHE A 427 -2.02 20.68 4.41
CA PHE A 427 -1.83 20.90 5.86
C PHE A 427 -1.94 22.39 6.25
N PRO A 428 -3.15 22.97 6.24
CA PRO A 428 -3.38 24.39 6.55
C PRO A 428 -3.46 24.70 8.07
N ARG A 429 -3.34 23.72 8.98
CA ARG A 429 -3.44 23.92 10.45
C ARG A 429 -2.26 23.43 11.27
N ASP A 430 -1.98 24.18 12.31
CA ASP A 430 -1.14 23.75 13.43
C ASP A 430 -1.82 22.59 14.19
N PRO A 431 -1.05 21.61 14.70
CA PRO A 431 0.41 21.64 14.82
C PRO A 431 1.17 21.27 13.54
N ILE A 432 0.54 20.62 12.54
CA ILE A 432 1.25 20.15 11.34
C ILE A 432 1.82 21.30 10.48
N ALA A 433 1.05 22.37 10.25
CA ALA A 433 1.42 23.45 9.33
C ALA A 433 2.74 24.16 9.67
N SER A 434 3.02 24.37 10.96
CA SER A 434 4.26 24.97 11.45
C SER A 434 5.36 23.95 11.79
N ASP A 435 5.10 22.65 11.71
CA ASP A 435 6.11 21.63 11.94
C ASP A 435 7.07 21.46 10.75
N HIS A 436 8.35 21.24 11.08
CA HIS A 436 9.45 21.15 10.14
C HIS A 436 9.66 19.69 9.70
N MET A 437 9.50 19.42 8.40
CA MET A 437 9.31 18.09 7.77
C MET A 437 10.48 17.09 7.85
N ALA A 438 11.42 17.29 8.76
CA ALA A 438 12.62 16.48 8.97
C ALA A 438 13.31 16.87 10.30
N ASN A 439 12.58 17.07 11.39
CA ASN A 439 13.14 17.45 12.69
C ASN A 439 13.14 16.32 13.73
N ASN A 440 12.32 15.27 13.57
CA ASN A 440 12.07 14.29 14.65
C ASN A 440 11.71 12.90 14.13
N ASP A 441 12.62 11.93 14.26
CA ASP A 441 12.41 10.57 13.75
C ASP A 441 11.37 9.71 14.52
N GLU A 442 10.84 10.22 15.64
CA GLU A 442 9.68 9.67 16.34
C GLU A 442 8.33 10.15 15.80
N GLY A 443 8.32 11.20 14.96
CA GLY A 443 7.11 11.75 14.32
C GLY A 443 6.71 11.01 13.04
N MET A 444 5.40 10.95 12.77
CA MET A 444 4.89 10.52 11.47
C MET A 444 5.04 11.64 10.44
N ALA A 445 5.51 11.30 9.23
CA ALA A 445 5.57 12.28 8.16
C ALA A 445 4.14 12.58 7.66
N ALA A 446 3.71 13.84 7.67
CA ALA A 446 2.28 14.19 7.65
C ALA A 446 1.49 13.70 6.42
N PHE A 447 2.16 13.56 5.27
CA PHE A 447 1.60 13.01 4.03
C PHE A 447 1.47 11.48 4.03
N SER A 448 2.05 10.76 4.98
CA SER A 448 2.09 9.30 4.96
C SER A 448 0.68 8.72 4.96
N SER A 449 0.28 8.06 3.88
CA SER A 449 -0.98 7.33 3.85
C SER A 449 -1.05 6.31 4.97
N PHE A 450 -2.18 6.30 5.67
CA PHE A 450 -2.39 5.38 6.78
C PHE A 450 -3.85 4.90 6.88
N GLY A 451 -4.06 3.90 7.73
CA GLY A 451 -5.21 3.01 7.68
C GLY A 451 -6.51 3.53 8.31
N PRO A 452 -7.50 2.62 8.48
CA PRO A 452 -7.45 1.22 8.07
C PRO A 452 -7.50 1.08 6.55
N THR A 453 -7.42 -0.14 6.00
CA THR A 453 -7.98 -0.38 4.66
C THR A 453 -9.51 -0.23 4.70
N LEU A 454 -10.17 -0.14 3.55
CA LEU A 454 -11.64 -0.03 3.49
C LEU A 454 -12.34 -1.25 4.13
N GLU A 455 -11.68 -2.41 4.16
CA GLU A 455 -12.11 -3.65 4.81
C GLU A 455 -11.74 -3.74 6.31
N GLY A 456 -11.22 -2.65 6.90
CA GLY A 456 -10.90 -2.52 8.32
C GLY A 456 -9.52 -3.02 8.75
N ARG A 457 -8.62 -3.35 7.81
CA ARG A 457 -7.32 -3.98 8.11
C ARG A 457 -6.26 -2.95 8.51
N ILE A 458 -5.32 -3.35 9.37
CA ILE A 458 -4.19 -2.52 9.80
C ILE A 458 -3.18 -2.41 8.64
N LYS A 459 -3.03 -1.19 8.11
CA LYS A 459 -2.04 -0.79 7.10
C LYS A 459 -1.61 0.65 7.37
N PRO A 460 -0.33 1.04 7.25
CA PRO A 460 0.82 0.22 6.85
C PRO A 460 1.13 -0.92 7.83
N ASP A 461 1.97 -1.87 7.41
CA ASP A 461 2.46 -2.93 8.29
C ASP A 461 3.57 -2.41 9.22
N VAL A 462 4.43 -1.54 8.70
CA VAL A 462 5.53 -0.89 9.43
C VAL A 462 5.78 0.51 8.85
N VAL A 463 6.50 1.34 9.59
CA VAL A 463 7.00 2.63 9.11
C VAL A 463 8.53 2.68 9.07
N ALA A 464 9.07 3.53 8.21
CA ALA A 464 10.49 3.83 8.15
C ALA A 464 10.69 5.31 7.78
N PRO A 465 11.84 5.93 8.06
CA PRO A 465 12.06 7.33 7.71
C PRO A 465 11.91 7.57 6.21
N GLY A 466 11.04 8.51 5.91
CA GLY A 466 10.61 8.88 4.58
C GLY A 466 10.58 10.38 4.38
N THR A 467 11.45 11.16 5.06
CA THR A 467 11.72 12.55 4.69
C THR A 467 13.22 12.73 4.36
N SER A 468 13.57 13.49 3.32
CA SER A 468 14.97 13.82 2.92
C SER A 468 16.00 12.65 2.82
N ILE A 469 16.08 11.88 1.69
CA ILE A 469 17.32 11.10 1.39
C ILE A 469 18.45 12.03 1.02
N LEU A 470 19.65 11.57 1.35
CA LEU A 470 20.70 11.58 0.35
C LEU A 470 20.96 10.18 -0.23
N SER A 471 20.62 9.96 -1.51
CA SER A 471 20.89 8.73 -2.28
C SER A 471 20.97 9.06 -3.78
N THR A 472 21.14 8.04 -4.61
CA THR A 472 21.71 8.11 -5.96
C THR A 472 20.85 8.88 -6.93
N ARG A 473 21.38 9.98 -7.44
CA ARG A 473 20.78 10.77 -8.53
C ARG A 473 21.03 10.09 -9.87
N SER A 474 20.01 10.06 -10.73
CA SER A 474 20.20 9.68 -12.14
C SER A 474 21.12 10.66 -12.86
N ARG A 475 22.11 10.14 -13.60
CA ARG A 475 22.97 10.96 -14.49
C ARG A 475 22.32 11.25 -15.86
N ASP A 476 21.01 11.07 -15.96
CA ASP A 476 20.14 11.33 -17.12
C ASP A 476 19.02 12.36 -16.82
N ILE A 477 18.84 12.74 -15.54
CA ILE A 477 17.87 13.77 -15.10
C ILE A 477 18.31 15.18 -15.53
N THR A 478 17.38 15.98 -16.06
CA THR A 478 17.67 17.33 -16.59
C THR A 478 17.59 18.45 -15.55
N GLU A 479 16.69 18.32 -14.57
CA GLU A 479 16.50 19.27 -13.47
C GLU A 479 16.62 18.51 -12.14
N VAL A 480 17.07 19.16 -11.06
CA VAL A 480 17.28 18.48 -9.77
C VAL A 480 16.35 19.08 -8.73
N PRO A 481 15.53 18.28 -8.03
CA PRO A 481 14.82 18.73 -6.83
C PRO A 481 15.83 19.18 -5.77
N THR A 482 15.92 20.50 -5.55
CA THR A 482 16.69 21.12 -4.45
C THR A 482 15.82 21.58 -3.29
N HIS A 483 14.50 21.49 -3.44
CA HIS A 483 13.55 22.03 -2.47
C HIS A 483 13.34 21.13 -1.25
N TYR A 484 13.58 19.82 -1.37
CA TYR A 484 13.60 18.90 -0.22
C TYR A 484 15.01 18.69 0.35
N GLY A 485 16.00 19.42 -0.15
CA GLY A 485 17.40 19.32 0.28
C GLY A 485 18.40 19.57 -0.85
N ILE A 486 19.56 20.12 -0.51
CA ILE A 486 20.67 20.41 -1.44
C ILE A 486 21.85 19.50 -1.10
N SER A 487 22.24 18.65 -2.06
CA SER A 487 23.48 17.88 -1.98
C SER A 487 24.69 18.70 -2.45
N ASP A 488 25.83 18.54 -1.77
CA ASP A 488 27.13 19.08 -2.19
C ASP A 488 27.88 18.15 -3.18
N ASP A 489 27.36 16.95 -3.46
CA ASP A 489 27.90 16.03 -4.47
C ASP A 489 26.83 15.68 -5.52
N GLY A 490 27.07 16.09 -6.76
CA GLY A 490 26.12 15.98 -7.87
C GLY A 490 25.74 14.55 -8.29
N ALA A 491 26.34 13.52 -7.70
CA ALA A 491 25.92 12.12 -7.83
C ALA A 491 24.72 11.73 -6.93
N TRP A 492 24.20 12.67 -6.14
CA TRP A 492 23.12 12.43 -5.16
C TRP A 492 22.08 13.57 -5.16
N MET A 493 20.89 13.34 -4.58
CA MET A 493 19.79 14.33 -4.50
C MET A 493 18.79 14.01 -3.36
N PHE A 494 17.90 14.96 -3.03
CA PHE A 494 16.92 14.91 -1.93
C PHE A 494 15.45 15.10 -2.38
N GLU A 495 14.52 14.43 -1.71
CA GLU A 495 13.04 14.55 -1.82
C GLU A 495 12.36 14.24 -0.43
N THR A 496 11.03 14.07 -0.29
CA THR A 496 10.32 13.71 0.99
C THR A 496 9.06 12.79 0.86
N GLY A 497 9.10 11.45 1.07
CA GLY A 497 7.98 10.50 0.78
C GLY A 497 8.03 9.02 1.24
N THR A 498 6.88 8.31 1.19
CA THR A 498 6.77 6.85 1.46
C THR A 498 7.38 5.98 0.36
N SER A 499 7.42 6.49 -0.87
CA SER A 499 8.06 5.87 -2.02
C SER A 499 9.46 5.38 -1.69
N MET A 500 10.23 6.09 -0.86
CA MET A 500 11.60 5.67 -0.51
C MET A 500 11.76 5.21 0.95
N ALA A 501 10.77 5.42 1.83
CA ALA A 501 10.64 4.61 3.06
C ALA A 501 10.53 3.09 2.71
N THR A 502 9.86 2.76 1.60
CA THR A 502 9.65 1.38 1.12
C THR A 502 10.94 0.60 0.76
N PRO A 503 11.83 1.09 -0.13
CA PRO A 503 13.08 0.42 -0.49
C PRO A 503 14.08 0.26 0.66
N LEU A 504 14.08 1.14 1.66
CA LEU A 504 14.79 0.88 2.92
C LEU A 504 14.34 -0.45 3.52
N VAL A 505 13.03 -0.62 3.68
CA VAL A 505 12.43 -1.82 4.26
C VAL A 505 12.64 -3.04 3.37
N ALA A 506 12.64 -2.88 2.04
CA ALA A 506 13.04 -3.93 1.12
C ALA A 506 14.53 -4.35 1.31
N GLY A 507 15.43 -3.39 1.51
CA GLY A 507 16.82 -3.65 1.91
C GLY A 507 16.92 -4.37 3.26
N CYS A 508 16.13 -3.97 4.25
CA CYS A 508 16.01 -4.65 5.53
C CYS A 508 15.50 -6.10 5.36
N CYS A 509 14.51 -6.33 4.50
CA CYS A 509 13.98 -7.66 4.18
C CYS A 509 15.03 -8.56 3.51
N ALA A 510 15.87 -8.01 2.62
CA ALA A 510 17.00 -8.74 2.04
C ALA A 510 18.02 -9.12 3.12
N VAL A 511 18.40 -8.22 4.02
CA VAL A 511 19.30 -8.55 5.14
C VAL A 511 18.68 -9.62 6.07
N LEU A 512 17.38 -9.53 6.38
CA LEU A 512 16.69 -10.58 7.14
C LEU A 512 16.71 -11.92 6.41
N ARG A 513 16.43 -11.94 5.10
CA ARG A 513 16.49 -13.16 4.29
C ARG A 513 17.90 -13.76 4.29
N GLU A 514 18.95 -12.94 4.13
CA GLU A 514 20.35 -13.35 4.22
C GLU A 514 20.64 -14.04 5.56
N THR A 515 20.14 -13.49 6.68
CA THR A 515 20.34 -14.08 8.01
C THR A 515 19.69 -15.45 8.14
N GLN A 516 18.49 -15.65 7.62
CA GLN A 516 17.81 -16.95 7.68
C GLN A 516 18.50 -17.99 6.76
N VAL A 517 18.83 -17.60 5.52
CA VAL A 517 19.48 -18.48 4.52
C VAL A 517 20.84 -18.97 5.00
N LYS A 518 21.69 -18.08 5.54
CA LYS A 518 23.02 -18.46 6.02
C LYS A 518 23.02 -19.27 7.33
N ASN A 519 21.90 -19.29 8.06
CA ASN A 519 21.77 -19.96 9.36
C ASN A 519 20.74 -21.10 9.36
N GLY A 520 20.46 -21.68 8.19
CA GLY A 520 19.83 -23.00 8.08
C GLY A 520 18.39 -23.04 7.55
N ASN A 521 17.76 -21.89 7.26
CA ASN A 521 16.49 -21.86 6.52
C ASN A 521 16.72 -21.32 5.10
N PRO A 522 16.96 -22.17 4.08
CA PRO A 522 17.30 -21.75 2.72
C PRO A 522 16.11 -21.17 1.92
N PHE A 523 14.88 -21.38 2.37
CA PHE A 523 13.65 -20.92 1.71
C PHE A 523 12.70 -20.27 2.73
N PRO A 524 13.13 -19.21 3.42
CA PRO A 524 12.32 -18.57 4.46
C PRO A 524 11.11 -17.89 3.81
N SER A 525 9.92 -18.12 4.35
CA SER A 525 8.73 -17.51 3.75
C SER A 525 8.68 -15.99 3.93
N ALA A 526 7.96 -15.31 3.03
CA ALA A 526 7.62 -13.90 3.15
C ALA A 526 6.89 -13.60 4.47
N ALA A 527 6.04 -14.53 4.93
CA ALA A 527 5.41 -14.47 6.24
C ALA A 527 6.44 -14.48 7.39
N LEU A 528 7.51 -15.29 7.31
CA LEU A 528 8.58 -15.29 8.32
C LEU A 528 9.36 -13.98 8.32
N ILE A 529 9.72 -13.46 7.15
CA ILE A 529 10.46 -12.19 7.05
C ILE A 529 9.60 -11.01 7.52
N LYS A 530 8.31 -10.96 7.14
CA LYS A 530 7.33 -9.99 7.65
C LYS A 530 7.15 -10.10 9.17
N ALA A 531 7.09 -11.32 9.73
CA ALA A 531 6.99 -11.52 11.18
C ALA A 531 8.26 -11.08 11.95
N LEU A 532 9.45 -11.34 11.41
CA LEU A 532 10.73 -10.92 11.99
C LEU A 532 10.83 -9.39 12.02
N LEU A 533 10.49 -8.74 10.90
CA LEU A 533 10.45 -7.29 10.75
C LEU A 533 9.48 -6.63 11.76
N ILE A 534 8.25 -7.13 11.83
CA ILE A 534 7.18 -6.63 12.71
C ILE A 534 7.47 -6.88 14.20
N ASN A 535 8.09 -8.00 14.56
CA ASN A 535 8.47 -8.26 15.95
C ASN A 535 9.65 -7.35 16.37
N GLY A 536 10.63 -7.17 15.48
CA GLY A 536 11.78 -6.30 15.74
C GLY A 536 11.47 -4.81 15.79
N ALA A 537 10.42 -4.35 15.09
CA ALA A 537 9.98 -2.96 15.06
C ALA A 537 9.83 -2.33 16.46
N VAL A 538 10.14 -1.05 16.57
CA VAL A 538 10.03 -0.27 17.81
C VAL A 538 8.79 0.61 17.76
N ASP A 539 8.23 0.87 18.94
CA ASP A 539 7.18 1.86 19.10
C ASP A 539 7.73 3.27 18.78
N ILE A 540 6.86 4.18 18.35
CA ILE A 540 7.22 5.59 18.10
C ILE A 540 6.29 6.52 18.87
N THR A 541 6.87 7.51 19.54
CA THR A 541 6.09 8.34 20.47
C THR A 541 5.11 9.29 19.79
N GLY A 542 5.24 9.49 18.47
CA GLY A 542 4.66 10.65 17.79
C GLY A 542 5.31 11.95 18.30
N GLN A 543 4.70 13.06 17.93
CA GLN A 543 5.14 14.41 18.31
C GLN A 543 3.98 15.37 18.67
N TYR A 544 2.76 15.04 18.28
CA TYR A 544 1.54 15.75 18.63
C TYR A 544 0.68 14.97 19.63
N THR A 545 -0.24 15.66 20.30
CA THR A 545 -1.23 15.02 21.17
C THR A 545 -2.41 14.49 20.36
N GLY A 546 -2.40 13.21 19.97
CA GLY A 546 -3.51 12.57 19.26
C GLY A 546 -3.21 11.14 18.81
N ASP A 547 -4.02 10.62 17.87
CA ASP A 547 -3.88 9.29 17.25
C ASP A 547 -2.73 9.22 16.20
N GLU A 548 -1.75 10.13 16.28
CA GLU A 548 -0.69 10.35 15.27
C GLU A 548 0.16 9.08 15.06
N SER A 549 0.78 8.56 16.12
CA SER A 549 1.36 7.21 16.12
C SER A 549 0.34 6.18 16.62
N GLY A 550 -0.30 6.44 17.76
CA GLY A 550 -1.36 5.62 18.37
C GLY A 550 -0.85 4.31 19.03
N ASP A 551 -1.64 3.77 19.97
CA ASP A 551 -1.33 2.51 20.66
C ASP A 551 -1.07 1.35 19.68
N LEU A 552 0.08 0.68 19.80
CA LEU A 552 0.42 -0.44 18.90
C LEU A 552 -0.40 -1.72 19.19
N PRO A 553 -0.86 -2.45 18.15
CA PRO A 553 -0.71 -2.12 16.73
C PRO A 553 -1.73 -1.06 16.29
N SER A 554 -1.23 0.00 15.67
CA SER A 554 -2.03 1.17 15.28
C SER A 554 -2.24 1.20 13.77
N ILE A 555 -3.27 1.90 13.33
CA ILE A 555 -3.50 2.12 11.89
C ILE A 555 -2.54 3.16 11.28
N SER A 556 -1.83 3.94 12.12
CA SER A 556 -0.97 5.04 11.69
C SER A 556 0.47 4.58 11.47
N ALA A 557 1.07 3.98 12.51
CA ALA A 557 2.43 3.44 12.50
C ALA A 557 2.50 1.93 12.19
N GLY A 558 1.35 1.26 12.02
CA GLY A 558 1.27 -0.18 11.82
C GLY A 558 1.68 -0.94 13.08
N PHE A 559 2.77 -1.70 12.99
CA PHE A 559 3.41 -2.35 14.13
C PHE A 559 4.70 -1.63 14.59
N GLY A 560 4.90 -0.38 14.16
CA GLY A 560 5.99 0.50 14.58
C GLY A 560 7.08 0.73 13.54
N ARG A 561 8.12 1.49 13.93
CA ARG A 561 9.26 1.83 13.07
C ARG A 561 10.22 0.65 12.95
N VAL A 562 10.63 0.32 11.73
CA VAL A 562 11.55 -0.80 11.46
C VAL A 562 12.87 -0.62 12.22
N ASN A 563 13.22 -1.61 13.03
CA ASN A 563 14.52 -1.72 13.68
C ASN A 563 15.17 -3.03 13.25
N LEU A 564 16.07 -2.97 12.27
CA LEU A 564 16.61 -4.14 11.58
C LEU A 564 17.45 -5.00 12.52
N ASN A 565 18.34 -4.41 13.33
CA ASN A 565 19.11 -5.17 14.32
C ASN A 565 18.20 -5.89 15.33
N ASN A 566 17.11 -5.25 15.78
CA ASN A 566 16.12 -5.95 16.61
C ASN A 566 15.39 -7.07 15.83
N SER A 567 15.14 -6.89 14.53
CA SER A 567 14.41 -7.86 13.71
C SER A 567 15.17 -9.17 13.46
N VAL A 568 16.50 -9.19 13.64
CA VAL A 568 17.27 -10.44 13.46
C VAL A 568 17.09 -11.36 14.67
N ILE A 569 16.51 -12.53 14.42
CA ILE A 569 16.45 -13.65 15.36
C ILE A 569 16.96 -14.90 14.64
N LEU A 570 18.00 -15.52 15.23
CA LEU A 570 18.60 -16.77 14.76
C LEU A 570 18.35 -17.86 15.80
N PRO A 571 17.80 -19.03 15.41
CA PRO A 571 17.53 -20.12 16.32
C PRO A 571 18.75 -20.53 17.16
N GLY A 572 18.56 -20.65 18.47
CA GLY A 572 19.58 -21.13 19.41
C GLY A 572 20.66 -20.12 19.83
N MET A 573 20.74 -18.91 19.25
CA MET A 573 21.72 -17.91 19.70
C MET A 573 21.27 -17.10 20.92
N ASN A 574 19.97 -16.87 21.10
CA ASN A 574 19.42 -16.05 22.18
C ASN A 574 18.33 -16.86 22.91
N PRO A 575 18.47 -17.16 24.22
CA PRO A 575 17.44 -17.89 24.97
C PRO A 575 16.15 -17.08 25.19
N ASN A 576 16.22 -15.76 25.04
CA ASN A 576 15.10 -14.85 25.21
C ASN A 576 14.39 -14.51 23.88
N ALA A 577 14.73 -15.16 22.77
CA ALA A 577 14.04 -14.94 21.49
C ALA A 577 13.98 -16.19 20.61
N GLY A 578 12.97 -16.29 19.76
CA GLY A 578 12.83 -17.39 18.81
C GLY A 578 11.90 -17.07 17.65
N SER A 579 12.08 -17.79 16.56
CA SER A 579 11.30 -17.66 15.33
C SER A 579 11.06 -19.04 14.72
N GLY A 580 10.08 -19.15 13.82
CA GLY A 580 9.87 -20.37 13.05
C GLY A 580 8.61 -20.35 12.20
N GLU A 581 8.45 -21.41 11.42
CA GLU A 581 7.34 -21.61 10.49
C GLU A 581 6.49 -22.80 10.97
N GLY A 582 5.21 -22.54 11.22
CA GLY A 582 4.28 -23.51 11.78
C GLY A 582 3.83 -24.58 10.77
N PRO A 583 3.31 -25.71 11.27
CA PRO A 583 2.63 -26.68 10.41
C PRO A 583 1.37 -26.05 9.80
N PRO A 584 0.92 -26.52 8.62
CA PRO A 584 -0.38 -26.13 8.09
C PRO A 584 -1.51 -26.62 9.02
N LEU A 585 -2.37 -25.70 9.47
CA LEU A 585 -3.53 -25.99 10.33
C LEU A 585 -4.83 -26.03 9.53
N LYS A 586 -5.67 -27.02 9.80
CA LYS A 586 -7.07 -27.08 9.36
C LYS A 586 -7.98 -26.42 10.40
N GLN A 587 -9.20 -26.09 9.98
CA GLN A 587 -10.21 -25.53 10.88
C GLN A 587 -10.45 -26.42 12.11
N GLY A 588 -10.32 -25.84 13.30
CA GLY A 588 -10.42 -26.52 14.60
C GLY A 588 -9.11 -27.08 15.14
N GLU A 589 -8.00 -27.07 14.38
CA GLU A 589 -6.68 -27.49 14.86
C GLU A 589 -5.98 -26.32 15.59
N GLU A 590 -5.23 -26.62 16.67
CA GLU A 590 -4.29 -25.67 17.30
C GLU A 590 -2.86 -26.24 17.31
N TRP A 591 -1.87 -25.35 17.25
CA TRP A 591 -0.46 -25.63 17.48
C TRP A 591 0.07 -24.71 18.58
N GLY A 592 1.15 -25.10 19.25
CA GLY A 592 1.82 -24.22 20.19
C GLY A 592 3.23 -24.66 20.57
N ILE A 593 3.95 -23.72 21.19
CA ILE A 593 5.25 -23.92 21.82
C ILE A 593 5.24 -23.39 23.25
N THR A 594 6.09 -23.99 24.08
CA THR A 594 6.33 -23.53 25.45
C THR A 594 7.63 -22.76 25.50
N ILE A 595 7.61 -21.58 26.13
CA ILE A 595 8.80 -20.77 26.43
C ILE A 595 8.88 -20.52 27.94
N THR A 596 10.06 -20.14 28.43
CA THR A 596 10.28 -19.79 29.83
C THR A 596 10.67 -18.32 29.91
N VAL A 597 9.87 -17.51 30.58
CA VAL A 597 10.31 -16.18 31.03
C VAL A 597 11.28 -16.40 32.20
N PRO A 598 12.53 -15.90 32.15
CA PRO A 598 13.50 -16.12 33.20
C PRO A 598 13.13 -15.39 34.50
N GLU A 599 13.59 -15.90 35.64
CA GLU A 599 13.74 -15.09 36.85
C GLU A 599 14.92 -14.13 36.65
N GLU A 600 14.76 -12.86 37.03
CA GLU A 600 15.88 -11.92 37.06
C GLU A 600 16.90 -12.38 38.11
N ASN A 601 18.06 -12.85 37.64
CA ASN A 601 19.23 -12.92 38.50
C ASN A 601 19.64 -11.47 38.83
N ARG A 602 19.39 -11.04 40.07
CA ARG A 602 20.01 -9.82 40.61
C ARG A 602 21.52 -9.97 40.50
N GLN A 603 22.13 -9.28 39.54
CA GLN A 603 23.53 -8.93 39.69
C GLN A 603 23.57 -7.83 40.76
N ASP A 604 24.19 -8.18 41.88
CA ASP A 604 24.45 -7.28 43.00
C ASP A 604 25.48 -6.25 42.52
N ASP A 605 25.01 -5.14 41.96
CA ASP A 605 25.86 -4.03 41.54
C ASP A 605 26.41 -3.37 42.80
N GLY A 606 27.66 -3.73 43.15
CA GLY A 606 28.28 -3.54 44.46
C GLY A 606 28.49 -2.09 44.91
N LEU A 607 27.38 -1.39 45.11
CA LEU A 607 27.25 -0.06 45.71
C LEU A 607 27.04 -0.25 47.22
N GLU A 608 27.78 0.50 48.03
CA GLU A 608 27.82 0.33 49.48
C GLU A 608 26.45 0.61 50.15
N GLU A 609 26.19 -0.04 51.29
CA GLU A 609 24.96 0.10 52.07
C GLU A 609 24.67 1.58 52.42
N GLY A 610 23.72 2.23 51.71
CA GLY A 610 23.56 3.69 51.85
C GLY A 610 22.20 4.31 51.57
N THR A 611 21.34 3.76 50.70
CA THR A 611 20.06 4.42 50.32
C THR A 611 18.90 3.44 50.15
N THR A 612 17.85 3.63 50.96
CA THR A 612 16.56 2.95 50.76
C THR A 612 15.73 3.64 49.67
N SER A 613 16.19 3.54 48.42
CA SER A 613 15.31 3.82 47.27
C SER A 613 14.39 2.62 47.03
N ALA A 614 13.13 2.87 46.69
CA ALA A 614 12.19 1.80 46.37
C ALA A 614 12.51 1.25 44.98
N VAL A 615 13.32 0.19 44.91
CA VAL A 615 13.66 -0.50 43.66
C VAL A 615 12.38 -1.12 43.10
N HIS A 616 11.81 -0.46 42.09
CA HIS A 616 10.78 -1.06 41.25
C HIS A 616 11.46 -2.18 40.43
N PRO A 617 11.00 -3.44 40.52
CA PRO A 617 11.53 -4.51 39.69
C PRO A 617 11.21 -4.21 38.22
N HIS A 618 12.21 -4.34 37.34
CA HIS A 618 11.97 -4.32 35.90
C HIS A 618 11.27 -5.63 35.54
N HIS A 619 9.97 -5.56 35.31
CA HIS A 619 9.25 -6.74 34.83
C HIS A 619 9.45 -6.89 33.31
N PRO A 620 9.84 -8.08 32.81
CA PRO A 620 10.13 -8.27 31.40
C PRO A 620 8.91 -8.01 30.51
N THR A 621 9.16 -7.71 29.23
CA THR A 621 8.12 -7.53 28.22
C THR A 621 8.23 -8.61 27.15
N LEU A 622 7.22 -9.48 27.07
CA LEU A 622 7.13 -10.48 26.01
C LEU A 622 6.36 -9.92 24.82
N LYS A 623 7.03 -9.77 23.67
CA LYS A 623 6.40 -9.48 22.38
C LYS A 623 6.31 -10.76 21.55
N VAL A 624 5.12 -11.13 21.11
CA VAL A 624 4.89 -12.26 20.20
C VAL A 624 4.16 -11.77 18.95
N THR A 625 4.59 -12.23 17.78
CA THR A 625 4.02 -11.88 16.48
C THR A 625 3.71 -13.16 15.70
N MET A 626 2.54 -13.21 15.08
CA MET A 626 2.15 -14.20 14.08
C MET A 626 1.87 -13.49 12.75
N VAL A 627 2.30 -14.08 11.64
CA VAL A 627 1.96 -13.64 10.27
C VAL A 627 1.64 -14.86 9.42
N TYR A 628 0.68 -14.74 8.51
CA TYR A 628 0.44 -15.74 7.47
C TYR A 628 0.12 -15.07 6.13
N SER A 629 0.61 -15.66 5.04
CA SER A 629 0.12 -15.32 3.69
C SER A 629 -1.25 -15.96 3.55
N ASP A 630 -2.31 -15.15 3.50
CA ASP A 630 -3.70 -15.58 3.40
C ASP A 630 -4.10 -15.83 1.92
N PHE A 631 -5.18 -16.57 1.68
CA PHE A 631 -5.68 -16.79 0.32
C PHE A 631 -6.23 -15.47 -0.28
N PRO A 632 -6.03 -15.15 -1.56
CA PRO A 632 -6.54 -13.92 -2.18
C PRO A 632 -8.06 -13.75 -2.05
N GLY A 633 -8.49 -12.49 -1.87
CA GLY A 633 -9.86 -12.06 -1.61
C GLY A 633 -9.91 -10.92 -0.58
N ALA A 634 -10.84 -9.98 -0.75
CA ALA A 634 -10.85 -8.70 -0.01
C ALA A 634 -10.90 -8.83 1.52
N MET A 635 -11.78 -9.70 2.02
CA MET A 635 -11.83 -10.05 3.44
C MET A 635 -10.78 -11.12 3.79
N LEU A 636 -10.49 -11.27 5.07
CA LEU A 636 -9.70 -12.40 5.59
C LEU A 636 -10.37 -13.73 5.18
N GLN A 637 -9.64 -14.62 4.51
CA GLN A 637 -10.16 -15.91 4.03
C GLN A 637 -9.90 -17.03 5.03
N ASN A 638 -8.75 -17.02 5.70
CA ASN A 638 -8.40 -17.99 6.74
C ASN A 638 -8.19 -17.25 8.07
N ASP A 639 -8.99 -17.59 9.08
CA ASP A 639 -9.01 -16.98 10.41
C ASP A 639 -8.10 -17.80 11.34
N LEU A 640 -6.83 -17.39 11.46
CA LEU A 640 -5.90 -17.88 12.48
C LEU A 640 -5.75 -16.86 13.60
N ASN A 641 -5.73 -17.32 14.86
CA ASN A 641 -5.59 -16.46 16.04
C ASN A 641 -4.36 -16.81 16.88
N LEU A 642 -3.62 -15.78 17.31
CA LEU A 642 -2.49 -15.88 18.23
C LEU A 642 -2.97 -15.78 19.68
N VAL A 643 -2.51 -16.71 20.52
CA VAL A 643 -2.85 -16.77 21.93
C VAL A 643 -1.60 -16.97 22.77
N VAL A 644 -1.40 -16.16 23.81
CA VAL A 644 -0.32 -16.31 24.79
C VAL A 644 -0.92 -16.60 26.16
N GLN A 645 -0.67 -17.80 26.68
CA GLN A 645 -1.31 -18.35 27.88
C GLN A 645 -0.33 -18.42 29.06
N LYS A 646 -0.76 -17.97 30.24
CA LYS A 646 -0.04 -18.14 31.52
C LYS A 646 -0.86 -18.99 32.49
N GLY A 647 -0.31 -20.14 32.86
CA GLY A 647 -0.98 -21.09 33.76
C GLY A 647 -2.28 -21.62 33.15
N THR A 648 -3.29 -21.84 34.00
CA THR A 648 -4.59 -22.42 33.61
C THR A 648 -5.75 -21.42 33.63
N THR A 649 -5.52 -20.17 34.00
CA THR A 649 -6.58 -19.17 34.21
C THR A 649 -6.64 -18.08 33.16
N THR A 650 -5.49 -17.61 32.66
CA THR A 650 -5.40 -16.36 31.89
C THR A 650 -4.62 -16.50 30.58
N GLU A 651 -5.18 -15.98 29.50
CA GLU A 651 -4.51 -15.83 28.19
C GLU A 651 -4.70 -14.42 27.62
N ARG A 652 -3.83 -14.01 26.70
CA ARG A 652 -4.00 -12.81 25.85
C ARG A 652 -4.18 -13.23 24.39
N HIS A 653 -4.90 -12.42 23.62
CA HIS A 653 -5.20 -12.60 22.19
C HIS A 653 -4.56 -11.48 21.37
N GLY A 654 -4.25 -11.74 20.10
CA GLY A 654 -3.58 -10.75 19.25
C GLY A 654 -4.41 -9.50 18.99
N ASN A 655 -3.69 -8.38 18.85
CA ASN A 655 -4.23 -7.06 18.52
C ASN A 655 -5.29 -6.53 19.52
N LYS A 656 -5.34 -7.05 20.76
CA LYS A 656 -6.22 -6.55 21.85
C LYS A 656 -5.48 -5.82 22.98
N GLY A 657 -4.25 -5.35 22.70
CA GLY A 657 -3.44 -4.56 23.63
C GLY A 657 -3.20 -5.23 24.98
N ALA A 658 -3.49 -4.51 26.07
CA ALA A 658 -3.35 -5.01 27.44
C ALA A 658 -4.43 -6.04 27.88
N THR A 659 -5.46 -6.26 27.06
CA THR A 659 -6.65 -7.06 27.45
C THR A 659 -6.27 -8.52 27.73
N SER A 660 -6.85 -9.10 28.78
CA SER A 660 -6.57 -10.48 29.22
C SER A 660 -7.89 -11.23 29.41
N PHE A 661 -7.92 -12.49 28.97
CA PHE A 661 -9.11 -13.32 28.81
C PHE A 661 -8.99 -14.61 29.64
N PRO A 662 -10.11 -15.27 30.00
CA PRO A 662 -10.08 -16.63 30.53
C PRO A 662 -9.46 -17.61 29.53
N VAL A 663 -8.72 -18.61 30.03
CA VAL A 663 -8.14 -19.66 29.17
C VAL A 663 -9.23 -20.39 28.39
N GLY A 664 -9.01 -20.54 27.08
CA GLY A 664 -9.98 -21.13 26.15
C GLY A 664 -11.06 -20.15 25.63
N SER A 665 -10.96 -18.85 25.92
CA SER A 665 -11.85 -17.84 25.33
C SER A 665 -11.73 -17.81 23.80
N THR A 666 -12.86 -17.62 23.13
CA THR A 666 -12.97 -17.23 21.71
C THR A 666 -13.52 -15.80 21.53
N ASN A 667 -13.90 -15.16 22.63
CA ASN A 667 -14.17 -13.72 22.68
C ASN A 667 -12.82 -13.00 22.78
N GLY A 668 -12.61 -11.95 21.98
CA GLY A 668 -11.32 -11.23 21.91
C GLY A 668 -10.42 -11.59 20.72
N PHE A 669 -10.89 -12.44 19.82
CA PHE A 669 -10.19 -12.81 18.59
C PHE A 669 -10.18 -11.71 17.51
N ASP A 670 -9.21 -11.75 16.60
CA ASP A 670 -9.13 -10.87 15.42
C ASP A 670 -9.63 -11.63 14.19
N GLY A 671 -10.68 -11.11 13.54
CA GLY A 671 -11.27 -11.72 12.35
C GLY A 671 -10.98 -10.94 11.06
N VAL A 672 -10.00 -10.03 11.10
CA VAL A 672 -9.76 -9.03 10.05
C VAL A 672 -8.31 -9.08 9.56
N ASN A 673 -7.34 -9.22 10.45
CA ASN A 673 -5.91 -9.10 10.12
C ASN A 673 -5.23 -10.47 9.96
N ASN A 674 -4.41 -10.64 8.90
CA ASN A 674 -3.49 -11.78 8.74
C ASN A 674 -2.15 -11.60 9.48
N VAL A 675 -2.09 -10.58 10.34
CA VAL A 675 -0.99 -10.29 11.28
C VAL A 675 -1.60 -10.09 12.66
N GLU A 676 -1.07 -10.80 13.65
CA GLU A 676 -1.41 -10.60 15.05
C GLU A 676 -0.16 -10.36 15.89
N GLN A 677 -0.19 -9.35 16.75
CA GLN A 677 0.84 -9.10 17.77
C GLN A 677 0.24 -9.06 19.17
N ILE A 678 0.96 -9.63 20.14
CA ILE A 678 0.72 -9.49 21.57
C ILE A 678 1.95 -8.85 22.19
N VAL A 679 1.78 -7.66 22.78
CA VAL A 679 2.76 -7.06 23.68
C VAL A 679 2.29 -7.29 25.11
N TRP A 680 2.96 -8.18 25.84
CA TRP A 680 2.72 -8.44 27.25
C TRP A 680 3.80 -7.75 28.09
N THR A 681 3.58 -6.46 28.38
CA THR A 681 4.35 -5.70 29.38
C THR A 681 4.10 -6.28 30.78
N ASN A 682 5.16 -6.38 31.57
CA ASN A 682 5.14 -7.05 32.87
C ASN A 682 4.69 -8.53 32.79
N VAL A 683 5.27 -9.31 31.88
CA VAL A 683 4.90 -10.72 31.69
C VAL A 683 5.27 -11.56 32.94
N PRO A 684 4.36 -12.40 33.48
CA PRO A 684 4.67 -13.17 34.68
C PRO A 684 5.70 -14.28 34.43
N VAL A 685 6.77 -14.25 35.25
CA VAL A 685 7.95 -15.14 35.20
C VAL A 685 7.63 -16.64 35.20
N GLY A 686 8.48 -17.44 34.56
CA GLY A 686 8.36 -18.88 34.40
C GLY A 686 7.64 -19.27 33.10
N VAL A 687 7.07 -20.47 33.08
CA VAL A 687 6.48 -21.10 31.88
C VAL A 687 5.34 -20.25 31.28
N ILE A 688 5.40 -20.02 29.96
CA ILE A 688 4.39 -19.38 29.09
C ILE A 688 4.16 -20.32 27.90
N ASN A 689 2.91 -20.44 27.43
CA ASN A 689 2.59 -21.15 26.19
C ASN A 689 2.16 -20.15 25.11
N ILE A 690 2.83 -20.18 23.96
CA ILE A 690 2.40 -19.48 22.74
C ILE A 690 1.62 -20.50 21.90
N LYS A 691 0.43 -20.11 21.42
CA LYS A 691 -0.44 -20.94 20.60
C LYS A 691 -0.93 -20.20 19.37
N VAL A 692 -1.23 -20.95 18.31
CA VAL A 692 -1.96 -20.50 17.13
C VAL A 692 -3.16 -21.44 16.91
N LYS A 693 -4.36 -20.88 16.81
CA LYS A 693 -5.64 -21.59 16.68
C LYS A 693 -6.27 -21.29 15.32
N ALA A 694 -6.59 -22.30 14.52
CA ALA A 694 -7.29 -22.13 13.24
C ALA A 694 -8.82 -22.14 13.44
N ARG A 695 -9.45 -20.98 13.42
CA ARG A 695 -10.88 -20.79 13.74
C ARG A 695 -11.79 -21.01 12.54
N SER A 696 -11.40 -20.51 11.36
CA SER A 696 -12.13 -20.68 10.10
C SER A 696 -11.15 -20.86 8.95
N ILE A 697 -11.42 -21.79 8.03
CA ILE A 697 -10.64 -21.98 6.80
C ILE A 697 -11.64 -22.01 5.63
N THR A 698 -11.70 -20.95 4.82
CA THR A 698 -12.73 -20.75 3.78
C THR A 698 -12.74 -21.81 2.66
N ARG A 699 -11.75 -22.72 2.64
CA ARG A 699 -11.72 -23.90 1.77
C ARG A 699 -11.76 -25.20 2.61
N PRO A 700 -12.94 -25.64 3.14
CA PRO A 700 -13.00 -26.71 4.14
C PRO A 700 -12.66 -28.10 3.60
N ALA A 701 -12.77 -28.32 2.29
CA ALA A 701 -12.50 -29.59 1.62
C ALA A 701 -10.99 -29.85 1.46
N GLY A 702 -10.29 -30.00 2.59
CA GLY A 702 -8.85 -30.30 2.64
C GLY A 702 -7.91 -29.08 2.65
N GLY A 703 -8.44 -27.86 2.70
CA GLY A 703 -7.64 -26.65 2.90
C GLY A 703 -7.00 -26.58 4.29
N SER A 704 -5.86 -25.89 4.36
CA SER A 704 -5.12 -25.63 5.61
C SER A 704 -4.21 -24.41 5.43
N GLN A 705 -4.02 -23.63 6.50
CA GLN A 705 -3.23 -22.40 6.49
C GLN A 705 -1.89 -22.61 7.21
N ARG A 706 -0.78 -22.24 6.56
CA ARG A 706 0.54 -22.11 7.21
C ARG A 706 0.70 -20.73 7.83
N PHE A 707 1.50 -20.63 8.88
CA PHE A 707 1.83 -19.37 9.54
C PHE A 707 3.31 -19.34 9.92
N SER A 708 3.83 -18.14 10.17
CA SER A 708 5.11 -17.92 10.82
C SER A 708 4.87 -17.25 12.17
N TYR A 709 5.76 -17.53 13.12
CA TYR A 709 5.73 -16.95 14.45
C TYR A 709 7.11 -16.43 14.84
N VAL A 710 7.13 -15.35 15.61
CA VAL A 710 8.34 -14.75 16.19
C VAL A 710 8.02 -14.28 17.61
N TRP A 711 8.95 -14.47 18.54
CA TRP A 711 8.83 -13.98 19.91
C TRP A 711 10.16 -13.45 20.44
N ARG A 712 10.08 -12.44 21.29
CA ARG A 712 11.18 -11.93 22.10
C ARG A 712 10.69 -11.51 23.48
N ILE A 713 11.50 -11.81 24.49
CA ILE A 713 11.45 -11.21 25.81
C ILE A 713 12.50 -10.09 25.84
N TYR A 714 12.05 -8.89 26.16
CA TYR A 714 12.85 -7.71 26.46
C TYR A 714 12.97 -7.57 27.98
#